data_AF-A0A014NRJ5-F1
#
_entry.id   AF-A0A014NRJ5-F1
#
_cell.length_a   1.000
_cell.length_b   1.000
_cell.length_c   1.000
_cell.angle_alpha   90.00
_cell.angle_beta   90.00
_cell.angle_gamma   90.00
#
_symmetry.space_group_name_H-M   'P 1'
#
loop_
_entity.id
_entity.type
_entity.pdbx_description
1 polymer ?
#
loop_
_entity_poly.entity_id
_entity_poly.type
_entity_poly.pdbx_seq_one_letter_code
_entity_poly.pdbx_strand_id
1 'polypeptide(L)'
;GVSGTNAHVIIEQAPDIEQQPARQPINGAIPLVLSAKSITALRDQATRLAQHVERDSSSLVNLAHNLLTTRSLFDHRAVIAGTAHDEVLAGLRAVALGITETGVAVDVVREQGKTAIVFAGQGSQRPGMGRELYRSYPVFAEAFDAACASLERHMAVSLRDVIFGEDAELLSKTLYAQPALFVHEVASYRLLESWGVAPSHVMGHSLGEVTAAHVAGLLTLDDACRMIAARARLMQNLPSGGAMVAVEASVQEVQAEGLPDAISIAAVNGPDSVVLSGNESDVAGLMSRWQGRGRRVERLKVSHAFHSALMAPMLAAFQQILDTIAFSSAAIPIISNVTGKKASDEELGQASYWLRHVRRPVQFLDSVRTLREEGVSVFLEVGPDSALAALAERCVVPEDASACAFLSFGRRTQPEVTAAVTAAGALFTHGVDVDLTAIAGATETTFDIGLPTYAFQHRRYWLADSVVAQPEVLQGSVPLADPVESRSLLGRRLLEAGVKDRMNVALETVTTQISSILHLPLAEIDVTKPFSDMGFDSLTGVELRNRLSEMAGIALPPSLVFDSPTPVQLAEHLLAVLLENLAPPSTTTESPVLRPADPVVVVGMACRFPGGVASPEDLWDMVSQGVDAIGEFPADRGWDVEALFDPDPDQPGKTYVRRGGFLDDVSGFDADFFGISPREALAMDPQQRLLLEVSWEAIERVGIDPRSLRRSRTGVFAGAYPSDYMSRLSNPPAELHGYAAIGNVLSVASGRVSYMLGLEGPAMTVDTACSSSLVTLHLAAQALRADECTMALACGMTVMSSPQAFVEFSRQGGLSPDGRSRAFSDSADGTG
;
A
#
# COMPACT_ATOMS: atom_id res chain seq x y z
N GLY A 1 33.91 -30.98 8.87
CA GLY A 1 33.00 -31.70 7.96
C GLY A 1 33.71 -32.88 7.32
N VAL A 2 32.99 -33.77 6.63
CA VAL A 2 33.59 -34.94 5.93
C VAL A 2 34.67 -34.54 4.89
N SER A 3 34.60 -33.31 4.38
CA SER A 3 35.60 -32.67 3.53
C SER A 3 36.94 -32.36 4.23
N GLY A 4 37.04 -32.51 5.56
CA GLY A 4 38.20 -32.09 6.35
C GLY A 4 38.21 -30.60 6.73
N THR A 5 37.21 -29.82 6.30
CA THR A 5 37.08 -28.39 6.68
C THR A 5 36.52 -28.25 8.10
N ASN A 6 37.22 -27.47 8.94
CA ASN A 6 36.83 -27.19 10.32
C ASN A 6 36.57 -25.70 10.50
N ALA A 7 35.48 -25.35 11.17
CA ALA A 7 35.14 -23.98 11.54
C ALA A 7 34.67 -23.94 13.00
N HIS A 8 34.97 -22.86 13.71
CA HIS A 8 34.62 -22.67 15.11
C HIS A 8 34.17 -21.22 15.33
N VAL A 9 33.07 -21.04 16.07
CA VAL A 9 32.43 -19.74 16.31
C VAL A 9 32.19 -19.59 17.81
N ILE A 10 32.52 -18.43 18.35
CA ILE A 10 32.26 -18.05 19.74
C ILE A 10 31.19 -16.95 19.69
N ILE A 11 30.07 -17.15 20.42
CA ILE A 11 28.93 -16.23 20.47
C ILE A 11 28.78 -15.74 21.91
N GLU A 12 28.52 -14.45 22.08
CA GLU A 12 28.25 -13.81 23.38
C GLU A 12 26.93 -13.02 23.32
N GLN A 13 26.30 -12.81 24.47
CA GLN A 13 25.06 -12.02 24.56
C GLN A 13 25.32 -10.55 24.23
N ALA A 14 24.35 -9.87 23.60
CA ALA A 14 24.41 -8.43 23.42
C ALA A 14 24.44 -7.70 24.78
N PRO A 15 25.07 -6.51 24.87
CA PRO A 15 24.98 -5.68 26.07
C PRO A 15 23.52 -5.26 26.35
N ASP A 16 23.15 -5.17 27.63
CA ASP A 16 21.83 -4.67 28.01
C ASP A 16 21.65 -3.22 27.53
N ILE A 17 20.58 -2.95 26.78
CA ILE A 17 20.20 -1.60 26.34
C ILE A 17 19.08 -1.12 27.26
N GLU A 18 19.30 0.00 27.97
CA GLU A 18 18.24 0.63 28.77
C GLU A 18 17.09 1.06 27.86
N GLN A 19 15.92 0.46 28.04
CA GLN A 19 14.69 0.86 27.36
C GLN A 19 14.26 2.25 27.84
N GLN A 20 14.15 3.20 26.92
CA GLN A 20 13.62 4.52 27.26
C GLN A 20 12.12 4.44 27.55
N PRO A 21 11.62 5.18 28.56
CA PRO A 21 10.20 5.15 28.91
C PRO A 21 9.34 5.70 27.77
N ALA A 22 8.26 4.97 27.44
CA ALA A 22 7.26 5.40 26.48
C ALA A 22 6.65 6.75 26.89
N ARG A 23 6.59 7.72 25.96
CA ARG A 23 5.87 8.99 26.16
C ARG A 23 4.35 8.76 26.08
N GLN A 24 3.60 9.70 26.67
CA GLN A 24 2.15 9.60 26.82
C GLN A 24 1.43 9.39 25.48
N PRO A 25 0.39 8.54 25.44
CA PRO A 25 -0.35 8.26 24.23
C PRO A 25 -1.06 9.51 23.69
N ILE A 26 -1.20 9.59 22.38
CA ILE A 26 -2.20 10.46 21.77
C ILE A 26 -3.57 9.98 22.24
N ASN A 27 -4.40 10.89 22.75
CA ASN A 27 -5.79 10.59 23.06
C ASN A 27 -6.55 10.43 21.74
N GLY A 28 -6.58 9.23 21.16
CA GLY A 28 -7.29 8.99 19.90
C GLY A 28 -7.22 7.55 19.40
N ALA A 29 -7.88 7.30 18.26
CA ALA A 29 -7.83 6.03 17.56
C ALA A 29 -6.49 5.88 16.84
N ILE A 30 -5.84 4.73 17.00
CA ILE A 30 -4.53 4.42 16.44
C ILE A 30 -4.73 3.59 15.16
N PRO A 31 -4.10 3.96 14.02
CA PRO A 31 -4.22 3.21 12.78
C PRO A 31 -3.24 2.03 12.75
N LEU A 32 -3.77 0.81 12.76
CA LEU A 32 -2.99 -0.41 12.55
C LEU A 32 -3.05 -0.83 11.08
N VAL A 33 -1.89 -0.86 10.44
CA VAL A 33 -1.76 -1.14 9.00
C VAL A 33 -1.39 -2.59 8.77
N LEU A 34 -2.08 -3.23 7.84
CA LEU A 34 -1.66 -4.48 7.22
C LEU A 34 -1.63 -4.31 5.71
N SER A 35 -0.72 -5.02 5.06
CA SER A 35 -0.75 -5.16 3.62
C SER A 35 -0.24 -6.52 3.16
N ALA A 36 -0.70 -6.96 1.99
CA ALA A 36 -0.25 -8.20 1.39
C ALA A 36 -0.36 -8.17 -0.15
N LYS A 37 0.28 -9.15 -0.81
CA LYS A 37 0.21 -9.31 -2.28
C LYS A 37 -1.10 -9.90 -2.79
N SER A 38 -1.92 -10.46 -1.91
CA SER A 38 -3.24 -10.99 -2.26
C SER A 38 -4.22 -10.79 -1.11
N ILE A 39 -5.52 -10.83 -1.41
CA ILE A 39 -6.57 -10.75 -0.38
C ILE A 39 -6.51 -11.92 0.60
N THR A 40 -6.12 -13.12 0.14
CA THR A 40 -5.97 -14.29 1.01
C THR A 40 -4.80 -14.10 1.97
N ALA A 41 -3.65 -13.64 1.48
CA ALA A 41 -2.50 -13.32 2.32
C ALA A 41 -2.82 -12.21 3.34
N LEU A 42 -3.61 -11.20 2.96
CA LEU A 42 -4.04 -10.14 3.88
C LEU A 42 -4.89 -10.71 5.03
N ARG A 43 -5.79 -11.65 4.72
CA ARG A 43 -6.64 -12.33 5.72
C ARG A 43 -5.80 -13.19 6.66
N ASP A 44 -4.90 -13.99 6.13
CA ASP A 44 -4.03 -14.85 6.92
C ASP A 44 -3.06 -14.03 7.79
N GLN A 45 -2.57 -12.90 7.25
CA GLN A 45 -1.75 -11.96 8.02
C GLN A 45 -2.55 -11.33 9.17
N ALA A 46 -3.83 -10.98 8.93
CA ALA A 46 -4.71 -10.48 9.99
C ALA A 46 -4.97 -11.55 11.07
N THR A 47 -5.12 -12.83 10.70
CA THR A 47 -5.21 -13.95 11.66
C THR A 47 -3.94 -14.07 12.50
N ARG A 48 -2.75 -14.05 11.87
CA ARG A 48 -1.46 -14.12 12.59
C ARG A 48 -1.29 -12.94 13.54
N LEU A 49 -1.64 -11.74 13.10
CA LEU A 49 -1.54 -10.54 13.93
C LEU A 49 -2.55 -10.56 15.09
N ALA A 50 -3.77 -11.05 14.87
CA ALA A 50 -4.75 -11.21 15.96
C ALA A 50 -4.23 -12.17 17.05
N GLN A 51 -3.65 -13.30 16.67
CA GLN A 51 -3.05 -14.25 17.63
C GLN A 51 -1.87 -13.64 18.38
N HIS A 52 -1.08 -12.78 17.72
CA HIS A 52 0.01 -12.05 18.36
C HIS A 52 -0.53 -11.06 19.41
N VAL A 53 -1.51 -10.22 19.04
CA VAL A 53 -2.14 -9.24 19.95
C VAL A 53 -2.91 -9.90 21.10
N GLU A 54 -3.38 -11.14 20.95
CA GLU A 54 -3.98 -11.92 22.04
C GLU A 54 -2.95 -12.35 23.10
N ARG A 55 -1.69 -12.56 22.69
CA ARG A 55 -0.61 -13.01 23.57
C ARG A 55 0.17 -11.85 24.17
N ASP A 56 0.33 -10.77 23.41
CA ASP A 56 1.10 -9.59 23.80
C ASP A 56 0.18 -8.39 24.07
N SER A 57 0.31 -7.82 25.27
CA SER A 57 -0.41 -6.62 25.71
C SER A 57 0.42 -5.34 25.53
N SER A 58 1.37 -5.35 24.60
CA SER A 58 2.18 -4.19 24.23
C SER A 58 1.33 -2.99 23.79
N SER A 59 1.91 -1.79 23.90
CA SER A 59 1.20 -0.55 23.55
C SER A 59 0.75 -0.56 22.08
N LEU A 60 -0.52 -0.26 21.82
CA LEU A 60 -1.06 -0.10 20.47
C LEU A 60 -0.28 0.91 19.60
N VAL A 61 0.31 1.93 20.24
CA VAL A 61 1.17 2.90 19.54
C VAL A 61 2.44 2.24 19.03
N ASN A 62 3.08 1.40 19.85
CA ASN A 62 4.28 0.65 19.45
C ASN A 62 3.94 -0.37 18.37
N LEU A 63 2.78 -1.04 18.50
CA LEU A 63 2.28 -1.97 17.49
C LEU A 63 2.09 -1.26 16.14
N ALA A 64 1.40 -0.13 16.12
CA ALA A 64 1.20 0.67 14.91
C ALA A 64 2.52 1.18 14.31
N HIS A 65 3.41 1.70 15.15
CA HIS A 65 4.72 2.18 14.71
C HIS A 65 5.53 1.08 14.02
N ASN A 66 5.62 -0.10 14.63
CA ASN A 66 6.35 -1.22 14.04
C ASN A 66 5.70 -1.69 12.73
N LEU A 67 4.37 -1.80 12.67
CA LEU A 67 3.69 -2.16 11.41
C LEU A 67 3.97 -1.14 10.28
N LEU A 68 4.08 0.15 10.61
CA LEU A 68 4.34 1.22 9.65
C LEU A 68 5.80 1.32 9.19
N THR A 69 6.77 0.99 10.07
CA THR A 69 8.19 1.25 9.82
C THR A 69 9.01 0.02 9.48
N THR A 70 8.49 -1.17 9.79
CA THR A 70 9.26 -2.42 9.72
C THR A 70 8.74 -3.45 8.72
N ARG A 71 7.68 -3.10 7.96
CA ARG A 71 7.00 -4.02 7.05
C ARG A 71 6.93 -3.45 5.65
N SER A 72 7.14 -4.31 4.65
CA SER A 72 6.89 -3.96 3.26
C SER A 72 5.42 -3.60 3.04
N LEU A 73 5.19 -2.51 2.29
CA LEU A 73 3.86 -2.09 1.88
C LEU A 73 3.46 -2.72 0.53
N PHE A 74 2.34 -3.43 0.50
CA PHE A 74 1.76 -4.06 -0.70
C PHE A 74 0.40 -3.45 -1.09
N ASP A 75 -0.19 -3.93 -2.18
CA ASP A 75 -1.36 -3.31 -2.81
C ASP A 75 -2.68 -3.67 -2.14
N HIS A 76 -2.84 -4.91 -1.63
CA HIS A 76 -3.98 -5.24 -0.78
C HIS A 76 -3.70 -4.71 0.62
N ARG A 77 -4.48 -3.74 1.07
CA ARG A 77 -4.23 -3.00 2.31
C ARG A 77 -5.44 -3.08 3.23
N ALA A 78 -5.17 -3.12 4.53
CA ALA A 78 -6.16 -2.93 5.58
C ALA A 78 -5.65 -1.91 6.60
N VAL A 79 -6.56 -1.10 7.12
CA VAL A 79 -6.32 -0.20 8.26
C VAL A 79 -7.41 -0.40 9.29
N ILE A 80 -7.02 -0.70 10.53
CA ILE A 80 -7.91 -0.80 11.68
C ILE A 80 -7.69 0.42 12.57
N ALA A 81 -8.72 1.23 12.75
CA ALA A 81 -8.73 2.35 13.68
C ALA A 81 -9.29 1.87 15.03
N GLY A 82 -8.42 1.73 16.03
CA GLY A 82 -8.81 1.24 17.36
C GLY A 82 -8.27 2.13 18.49
N THR A 83 -9.06 2.31 19.53
CA THR A 83 -8.66 3.01 20.77
C THR A 83 -8.24 2.05 21.88
N ALA A 84 -8.60 0.77 21.75
CA ALA A 84 -8.32 -0.29 22.70
C ALA A 84 -8.06 -1.64 22.01
N HIS A 85 -7.40 -2.56 22.73
CA HIS A 85 -6.99 -3.87 22.18
C HIS A 85 -8.17 -4.73 21.70
N ASP A 86 -9.31 -4.66 22.38
CA ASP A 86 -10.52 -5.40 22.02
C ASP A 86 -11.12 -4.92 20.70
N GLU A 87 -11.16 -3.60 20.47
CA GLU A 87 -11.55 -3.00 19.19
C GLU A 87 -10.60 -3.43 18.07
N VAL A 88 -9.29 -3.40 18.34
CA VAL A 88 -8.25 -3.86 17.41
C VAL A 88 -8.43 -5.33 17.05
N LEU A 89 -8.63 -6.21 18.04
CA LEU A 89 -8.84 -7.64 17.83
C LEU A 89 -10.13 -7.90 17.03
N ALA A 90 -11.20 -7.16 17.31
CA ALA A 90 -12.44 -7.24 16.53
C ALA A 90 -12.19 -6.85 15.07
N GLY A 91 -11.45 -5.75 14.83
CA GLY A 91 -11.09 -5.30 13.50
C GLY A 91 -10.21 -6.29 12.74
N LEU A 92 -9.18 -6.86 13.38
CA LEU A 92 -8.32 -7.88 12.78
C LEU A 92 -9.11 -9.15 12.41
N ARG A 93 -10.01 -9.59 13.29
CA ARG A 93 -10.91 -10.73 13.00
C ARG A 93 -11.87 -10.41 11.85
N ALA A 94 -12.37 -9.18 11.76
CA ALA A 94 -13.22 -8.75 10.65
C ALA A 94 -12.46 -8.80 9.31
N VAL A 95 -11.22 -8.32 9.28
CA VAL A 95 -10.34 -8.44 8.10
C VAL A 95 -10.13 -9.91 7.75
N ALA A 96 -9.74 -10.75 8.72
CA ALA A 96 -9.51 -12.18 8.51
C ALA A 96 -10.73 -12.92 7.94
N LEU A 97 -11.93 -12.60 8.43
CA LEU A 97 -13.19 -13.19 7.95
C LEU A 97 -13.71 -12.56 6.66
N GLY A 98 -13.15 -11.42 6.23
CA GLY A 98 -13.62 -10.68 5.06
C GLY A 98 -15.00 -10.06 5.24
N ILE A 99 -15.32 -9.61 6.45
CA ILE A 99 -16.60 -8.94 6.77
C ILE A 99 -16.38 -7.44 7.01
N THR A 100 -17.41 -6.64 6.72
CA THR A 100 -17.40 -5.21 7.02
C THR A 100 -17.54 -4.97 8.52
N GLU A 101 -16.69 -4.12 9.08
CA GLU A 101 -16.72 -3.73 10.50
C GLU A 101 -16.46 -2.23 10.63
N THR A 102 -17.02 -1.61 11.68
CA THR A 102 -16.76 -0.20 11.97
C THR A 102 -15.30 -0.03 12.38
N GLY A 103 -14.65 1.07 11.97
CA GLY A 103 -13.24 1.27 12.27
C GLY A 103 -12.29 0.60 11.28
N VAL A 104 -12.78 -0.22 10.35
CA VAL A 104 -11.95 -1.02 9.44
C VAL A 104 -12.11 -0.54 7.99
N ALA A 105 -10.98 -0.25 7.34
CA ALA A 105 -10.89 -0.01 5.89
C ALA A 105 -10.08 -1.14 5.25
N VAL A 106 -10.60 -1.76 4.19
CA VAL A 106 -9.88 -2.78 3.40
C VAL A 106 -10.13 -2.52 1.93
N ASP A 107 -9.05 -2.40 1.14
CA ASP A 107 -9.16 -2.33 -0.32
C ASP A 107 -7.87 -2.78 -1.00
N VAL A 108 -7.83 -2.68 -2.32
CA VAL A 108 -6.66 -2.92 -3.16
C VAL A 108 -6.33 -1.67 -3.98
N VAL A 109 -5.06 -1.29 -3.98
CA VAL A 109 -4.55 -0.23 -4.86
C VAL A 109 -4.53 -0.76 -6.30
N ARG A 110 -5.34 -0.16 -7.18
CA ARG A 110 -5.43 -0.55 -8.61
C ARG A 110 -4.68 0.42 -9.51
N GLU A 111 -5.02 1.71 -9.42
CA GLU A 111 -4.35 2.84 -10.09
C GLU A 111 -4.48 4.09 -9.20
N GLN A 112 -3.46 4.95 -9.16
CA GLN A 112 -3.56 6.26 -8.50
C GLN A 112 -4.43 7.19 -9.33
N GLY A 113 -5.73 7.19 -9.08
CA GLY A 113 -6.61 8.24 -9.57
C GLY A 113 -6.56 9.47 -8.67
N LYS A 114 -7.03 10.61 -9.20
CA LYS A 114 -7.01 11.88 -8.45
C LYS A 114 -8.00 11.84 -7.29
N THR A 115 -7.70 12.60 -6.25
CA THR A 115 -8.59 12.77 -5.08
C THR A 115 -9.35 14.09 -5.18
N ALA A 116 -10.64 14.08 -4.86
CA ALA A 116 -11.44 15.27 -4.65
C ALA A 116 -11.99 15.33 -3.22
N ILE A 117 -11.93 16.51 -2.61
CA ILE A 117 -12.61 16.79 -1.34
C ILE A 117 -13.92 17.52 -1.64
N VAL A 118 -15.01 17.02 -1.04
CA VAL A 118 -16.38 17.49 -1.24
C VAL A 118 -16.92 18.02 0.09
N PHE A 119 -17.11 19.32 0.20
CA PHE A 119 -17.60 19.96 1.43
C PHE A 119 -19.13 19.92 1.54
N ALA A 120 -19.63 19.57 2.73
CA ALA A 120 -21.04 19.39 2.98
C ALA A 120 -21.87 20.67 2.84
N GLY A 121 -23.17 20.49 2.60
CA GLY A 121 -24.16 21.56 2.66
C GLY A 121 -24.89 21.60 3.99
N GLN A 122 -25.79 22.57 4.16
CA GLN A 122 -26.66 22.63 5.34
C GLN A 122 -27.55 21.39 5.44
N GLY A 123 -27.58 20.76 6.60
CA GLY A 123 -28.42 19.59 6.92
C GLY A 123 -27.72 18.51 7.75
N SER A 124 -26.39 18.48 7.76
CA SER A 124 -25.59 17.50 8.51
C SER A 124 -25.20 17.97 9.91
N GLN A 125 -25.37 19.25 10.23
CA GLN A 125 -25.00 19.81 11.53
C GLN A 125 -25.74 19.14 12.69
N ARG A 126 -25.02 18.90 13.78
CA ARG A 126 -25.57 18.32 15.01
C ARG A 126 -24.88 18.93 16.24
N PRO A 127 -25.59 19.04 17.39
CA PRO A 127 -24.96 19.44 18.63
C PRO A 127 -23.77 18.53 18.97
N GLY A 128 -22.69 19.13 19.46
CA GLY A 128 -21.45 18.45 19.82
C GLY A 128 -20.57 18.02 18.65
N MET A 129 -20.88 18.36 17.39
CA MET A 129 -20.03 17.99 16.26
C MET A 129 -18.61 18.59 16.39
N GLY A 130 -17.59 17.78 16.11
CA GLY A 130 -16.18 18.15 16.19
C GLY A 130 -15.61 18.23 17.60
N ARG A 131 -16.40 17.95 18.65
CA ARG A 131 -15.96 18.07 20.04
C ARG A 131 -14.91 17.03 20.43
N GLU A 132 -15.02 15.81 19.89
CA GLU A 132 -14.03 14.75 20.16
C GLU A 132 -12.73 15.05 19.42
N LEU A 133 -12.83 15.50 18.16
CA LEU A 133 -11.68 15.94 17.36
C LEU A 133 -10.96 17.12 18.00
N TYR A 134 -11.69 18.12 18.48
CA TYR A 134 -11.16 19.27 19.21
C TYR A 134 -10.34 18.87 20.45
N ARG A 135 -10.74 17.81 21.17
CA ARG A 135 -10.01 17.34 22.35
C ARG A 135 -8.78 16.50 22.00
N SER A 136 -8.80 15.85 20.85
CA SER A 136 -7.82 14.83 20.45
C SER A 136 -6.70 15.41 19.61
N TYR A 137 -6.99 16.40 18.77
CA TYR A 137 -6.07 16.94 17.77
C TYR A 137 -5.88 18.46 17.92
N PRO A 138 -4.71 18.93 18.38
CA PRO A 138 -4.41 20.36 18.50
C PRO A 138 -4.61 21.15 17.21
N VAL A 139 -4.22 20.59 16.05
CA VAL A 139 -4.40 21.24 14.74
C VAL A 139 -5.88 21.53 14.44
N PHE A 140 -6.76 20.57 14.76
CA PHE A 140 -8.20 20.76 14.61
C PHE A 140 -8.70 21.85 15.57
N ALA A 141 -8.27 21.81 16.84
CA ALA A 141 -8.69 22.78 17.85
C ALA A 141 -8.28 24.22 17.50
N GLU A 142 -7.04 24.42 17.05
CA GLU A 142 -6.52 25.72 16.63
C GLU A 142 -7.28 26.28 15.42
N ALA A 143 -7.51 25.45 14.40
CA ALA A 143 -8.28 25.85 13.22
C ALA A 143 -9.75 26.16 13.56
N PHE A 144 -10.36 25.36 14.44
CA PHE A 144 -11.72 25.57 14.94
C PHE A 144 -11.83 26.90 15.70
N ASP A 145 -10.94 27.15 16.65
CA ASP A 145 -10.93 28.37 17.46
C ASP A 145 -10.66 29.62 16.61
N ALA A 146 -9.76 29.53 15.62
CA ALA A 146 -9.49 30.63 14.68
C ALA A 146 -10.73 30.99 13.84
N ALA A 147 -11.43 29.99 13.30
CA ALA A 147 -12.64 30.20 12.51
C ALA A 147 -13.80 30.73 13.37
N CYS A 148 -13.99 30.22 14.59
CA CYS A 148 -14.94 30.75 15.56
C CYS A 148 -14.63 32.22 15.89
N ALA A 149 -13.38 32.54 16.25
CA ALA A 149 -13.00 33.90 16.62
C ALA A 149 -13.19 34.91 15.47
N SER A 150 -13.02 34.50 14.22
CA SER A 150 -13.30 35.34 13.06
C SER A 150 -14.81 35.55 12.86
N LEU A 151 -15.62 34.48 12.92
CA LEU A 151 -17.08 34.56 12.76
C LEU A 151 -17.77 35.34 13.87
N GLU A 152 -17.30 35.22 15.11
CA GLU A 152 -17.86 35.88 16.29
C GLU A 152 -17.74 37.42 16.22
N ARG A 153 -16.85 37.97 15.36
CA ARG A 153 -16.82 39.42 15.05
C ARG A 153 -18.09 39.90 14.33
N HIS A 154 -18.88 38.98 13.78
CA HIS A 154 -20.08 39.24 13.00
C HIS A 154 -21.35 38.65 13.61
N MET A 155 -21.27 38.05 14.80
CA MET A 155 -22.35 37.33 15.47
C MET A 155 -22.50 37.81 16.93
N ALA A 156 -23.70 37.64 17.50
CA ALA A 156 -24.00 38.12 18.86
C ALA A 156 -23.80 37.05 19.95
N VAL A 157 -23.71 35.78 19.56
CA VAL A 157 -23.60 34.62 20.45
C VAL A 157 -22.32 33.87 20.08
N SER A 158 -21.66 33.27 21.07
CA SER A 158 -20.50 32.43 20.80
C SER A 158 -20.91 31.24 19.95
N LEU A 159 -20.25 31.08 18.80
CA LEU A 159 -20.54 30.00 17.88
C LEU A 159 -20.07 28.66 18.47
N ARG A 160 -18.97 28.67 19.23
CA ARG A 160 -18.48 27.48 19.95
C ARG A 160 -19.52 26.96 20.94
N ASP A 161 -20.16 27.84 21.71
CA ASP A 161 -21.19 27.45 22.67
C ASP A 161 -22.43 26.87 21.97
N VAL A 162 -22.79 27.39 20.79
CA VAL A 162 -23.88 26.84 19.98
C VAL A 162 -23.53 25.47 19.40
N ILE A 163 -22.30 25.28 18.92
CA ILE A 163 -21.83 23.99 18.36
C ILE A 163 -21.73 22.93 19.46
N PHE A 164 -21.09 23.24 20.60
CA PHE A 164 -20.83 22.27 21.68
C PHE A 164 -21.95 22.18 22.72
N GLY A 165 -22.95 23.06 22.65
CA GLY A 165 -24.15 23.01 23.47
C GLY A 165 -25.10 21.87 23.08
N GLU A 166 -26.31 21.89 23.65
CA GLU A 166 -27.33 20.84 23.47
C GLU A 166 -28.55 21.31 22.65
N ASP A 167 -28.64 22.61 22.32
CA ASP A 167 -29.79 23.19 21.63
C ASP A 167 -29.74 22.95 20.11
N ALA A 168 -30.26 21.79 19.70
CA ALA A 168 -30.36 21.41 18.28
C ALA A 168 -31.23 22.35 17.43
N GLU A 169 -32.24 22.98 18.03
CA GLU A 169 -33.14 23.90 17.32
C GLU A 169 -32.45 25.22 17.05
N LEU A 170 -31.67 25.74 18.01
CA LEU A 170 -30.83 26.91 17.81
C LEU A 170 -29.78 26.66 16.72
N LEU A 171 -29.06 25.53 16.79
CA LEU A 171 -28.07 25.16 15.79
C LEU A 171 -28.69 24.99 14.40
N SER A 172 -29.95 24.53 14.31
CA SER A 172 -30.66 24.35 13.05
C SER A 172 -31.11 25.65 12.38
N LYS A 173 -31.09 26.79 13.09
CA LYS A 173 -31.33 28.09 12.47
C LYS A 173 -30.21 28.39 11.49
N THR A 174 -30.56 28.83 10.28
CA THR A 174 -29.63 29.16 9.19
C THR A 174 -28.50 30.09 9.64
N LEU A 175 -28.82 31.03 10.55
CA LEU A 175 -27.86 31.95 11.16
C LEU A 175 -26.67 31.25 11.84
N TYR A 176 -26.88 30.06 12.42
CA TYR A 176 -25.85 29.28 13.13
C TYR A 176 -25.43 28.04 12.35
N ALA A 177 -26.35 27.36 11.67
CA ALA A 177 -26.06 26.14 10.92
C ALA A 177 -24.95 26.33 9.89
N GLN A 178 -24.99 27.43 9.12
CA GLN A 178 -23.99 27.67 8.09
C GLN A 178 -22.60 28.02 8.67
N PRO A 179 -22.46 29.01 9.57
CA PRO A 179 -21.18 29.23 10.26
C PRO A 179 -20.64 27.97 10.95
N ALA A 180 -21.50 27.19 11.60
CA ALA A 180 -21.10 25.98 12.32
C ALA A 180 -20.51 24.91 11.40
N LEU A 181 -21.13 24.66 10.25
CA LEU A 181 -20.61 23.71 9.26
C LEU A 181 -19.28 24.20 8.69
N PHE A 182 -19.18 25.48 8.33
CA PHE A 182 -17.92 26.04 7.84
C PHE A 182 -16.78 25.87 8.83
N VAL A 183 -16.99 26.19 10.12
CA VAL A 183 -15.97 26.00 11.16
C VAL A 183 -15.52 24.54 11.23
N HIS A 184 -16.47 23.61 11.27
CA HIS A 184 -16.17 22.18 11.33
C HIS A 184 -15.40 21.72 10.09
N GLU A 185 -15.86 22.06 8.89
CA GLU A 185 -15.25 21.65 7.63
C GLU A 185 -13.84 22.22 7.43
N VAL A 186 -13.60 23.49 7.82
CA VAL A 186 -12.26 24.10 7.79
C VAL A 186 -11.33 23.39 8.77
N ALA A 187 -11.78 23.13 9.99
CA ALA A 187 -10.98 22.42 10.99
C ALA A 187 -10.67 20.97 10.57
N SER A 188 -11.65 20.25 10.00
CA SER A 188 -11.48 18.92 9.43
C SER A 188 -10.47 18.92 8.27
N TYR A 189 -10.53 19.91 7.38
CA TYR A 189 -9.58 20.01 6.28
C TYR A 189 -8.16 20.27 6.79
N ARG A 190 -7.96 21.17 7.76
CA ARG A 190 -6.63 21.42 8.35
C ARG A 190 -6.06 20.18 9.05
N LEU A 191 -6.92 19.35 9.64
CA LEU A 191 -6.50 18.06 10.18
C LEU A 191 -6.03 17.10 9.07
N LEU A 192 -6.81 16.95 7.99
CA LEU A 192 -6.43 16.14 6.83
C LEU A 192 -5.12 16.63 6.19
N GLU A 193 -4.95 17.94 6.05
CA GLU A 193 -3.72 18.57 5.55
C GLU A 193 -2.52 18.23 6.44
N SER A 194 -2.69 18.25 7.77
CA SER A 194 -1.64 17.83 8.71
C SER A 194 -1.28 16.35 8.64
N TRP A 195 -2.16 15.52 8.07
CA TRP A 195 -1.92 14.11 7.76
C TRP A 195 -1.40 13.90 6.33
N GLY A 196 -1.00 14.97 5.64
CA GLY A 196 -0.42 14.91 4.29
C GLY A 196 -1.43 14.76 3.15
N VAL A 197 -2.74 14.80 3.43
CA VAL A 197 -3.77 14.63 2.38
C VAL A 197 -3.83 15.87 1.49
N ALA A 198 -3.44 15.71 0.23
CA ALA A 198 -3.47 16.77 -0.78
C ALA A 198 -4.51 16.47 -1.87
N PRO A 199 -5.66 17.17 -1.91
CA PRO A 199 -6.65 16.95 -2.96
C PRO A 199 -6.20 17.55 -4.30
N SER A 200 -6.55 16.89 -5.39
CA SER A 200 -6.38 17.44 -6.75
C SER A 200 -7.49 18.43 -7.13
N HIS A 201 -8.66 18.27 -6.53
CA HIS A 201 -9.84 19.12 -6.76
C HIS A 201 -10.62 19.32 -5.47
N VAL A 202 -11.30 20.46 -5.36
CA VAL A 202 -12.30 20.68 -4.32
C VAL A 202 -13.64 21.07 -4.93
N MET A 203 -14.70 20.70 -4.23
CA MET A 203 -16.05 21.21 -4.50
C MET A 203 -16.81 21.30 -3.18
N GLY A 204 -17.96 21.95 -3.18
CA GLY A 204 -18.89 21.82 -2.06
C GLY A 204 -20.32 21.78 -2.52
N HIS A 205 -21.25 21.62 -1.59
CA HIS A 205 -22.69 21.69 -1.86
C HIS A 205 -23.29 22.94 -1.23
N SER A 206 -23.77 23.88 -2.05
CA SER A 206 -24.27 25.18 -1.61
C SER A 206 -23.22 25.91 -0.77
N LEU A 207 -23.44 26.05 0.55
CA LEU A 207 -22.49 26.67 1.47
C LEU A 207 -21.08 26.07 1.37
N GLY A 208 -20.96 24.75 1.21
CA GLY A 208 -19.67 24.08 1.17
C GLY A 208 -18.75 24.61 0.07
N GLU A 209 -19.29 25.25 -0.98
CA GLU A 209 -18.45 25.89 -2.00
C GLU A 209 -17.70 27.13 -1.46
N VAL A 210 -18.24 27.81 -0.44
CA VAL A 210 -17.50 28.87 0.27
C VAL A 210 -16.35 28.26 1.08
N THR A 211 -16.57 27.09 1.68
CA THR A 211 -15.49 26.32 2.32
C THR A 211 -14.43 25.90 1.30
N ALA A 212 -14.85 25.36 0.16
CA ALA A 212 -13.97 24.97 -0.95
C ALA A 212 -13.13 26.16 -1.45
N ALA A 213 -13.75 27.34 -1.60
CA ALA A 213 -13.08 28.58 -1.96
C ALA A 213 -12.02 29.00 -0.92
N HIS A 214 -12.34 28.93 0.36
CA HIS A 214 -11.36 29.22 1.41
C HIS A 214 -10.18 28.23 1.38
N VAL A 215 -10.48 26.94 1.33
CA VAL A 215 -9.49 25.86 1.31
C VAL A 215 -8.57 25.95 0.09
N ALA A 216 -9.12 26.27 -1.07
CA ALA A 216 -8.34 26.50 -2.29
C ALA A 216 -7.54 27.81 -2.28
N GLY A 217 -7.65 28.66 -1.24
CA GLY A 217 -6.93 29.93 -1.14
C GLY A 217 -7.56 31.10 -1.91
N LEU A 218 -8.73 30.91 -2.53
CA LEU A 218 -9.49 31.97 -3.19
C LEU A 218 -9.95 33.04 -2.17
N LEU A 219 -10.30 32.61 -0.95
CA LEU A 219 -10.74 33.46 0.14
C LEU A 219 -9.84 33.31 1.36
N THR A 220 -9.44 34.45 1.96
CA THR A 220 -8.84 34.43 3.30
C THR A 220 -9.86 33.91 4.32
N LEU A 221 -9.40 33.44 5.48
CA LEU A 221 -10.31 32.98 6.54
C LEU A 221 -11.28 34.09 6.97
N ASP A 222 -10.77 35.31 7.19
CA ASP A 222 -11.58 36.46 7.59
C ASP A 222 -12.63 36.84 6.53
N ASP A 223 -12.27 36.82 5.24
CA ASP A 223 -13.23 37.11 4.16
C ASP A 223 -14.29 36.02 4.00
N ALA A 224 -13.90 34.75 4.09
CA ALA A 224 -14.84 33.63 4.06
C ALA A 224 -15.83 33.69 5.24
N CYS A 225 -15.33 33.95 6.45
CA CYS A 225 -16.16 34.17 7.64
C CYS A 225 -17.12 35.35 7.47
N ARG A 226 -16.65 36.48 6.94
CA ARG A 226 -17.47 37.66 6.66
C ARG A 226 -18.59 37.33 5.65
N MET A 227 -18.25 36.62 4.59
CA MET A 227 -19.19 36.16 3.57
C MET A 227 -20.27 35.26 4.16
N ILE A 228 -19.86 34.27 4.96
CA ILE A 228 -20.77 33.27 5.55
C ILE A 228 -21.67 33.90 6.59
N ALA A 229 -21.13 34.73 7.49
CA ALA A 229 -21.93 35.43 8.48
C ALA A 229 -22.97 36.35 7.82
N ALA A 230 -22.60 37.06 6.76
CA ALA A 230 -23.54 37.88 5.99
C ALA A 230 -24.59 37.03 5.27
N ARG A 231 -24.17 35.98 4.56
CA ARG A 231 -25.06 35.05 3.86
C ARG A 231 -26.08 34.44 4.82
N ALA A 232 -25.63 33.85 5.92
CA ALA A 232 -26.44 33.19 6.92
C ALA A 232 -27.46 34.16 7.55
N ARG A 233 -27.02 35.35 7.96
CA ARG A 233 -27.89 36.39 8.55
C ARG A 233 -28.94 36.89 7.56
N LEU A 234 -28.53 37.20 6.33
CA LEU A 234 -29.45 37.71 5.32
C LEU A 234 -30.48 36.64 4.92
N MET A 235 -30.06 35.39 4.77
CA MET A 235 -30.97 34.26 4.47
C MET A 235 -31.94 34.00 5.63
N GLN A 236 -31.48 34.09 6.89
CA GLN A 236 -32.33 33.90 8.07
C GLN A 236 -33.42 34.98 8.20
N ASN A 237 -33.14 36.20 7.73
CA ASN A 237 -34.03 37.36 7.83
C ASN A 237 -35.01 37.50 6.65
N LEU A 238 -34.99 36.56 5.70
CA LEU A 238 -35.96 36.55 4.61
C LEU A 238 -37.38 36.31 5.17
N PRO A 239 -38.43 36.69 4.41
CA PRO A 239 -39.80 36.38 4.79
C PRO A 239 -40.00 34.86 4.98
N SER A 240 -40.65 34.48 6.08
CA SER A 240 -41.08 33.11 6.32
C SER A 240 -42.14 32.67 5.30
N GLY A 241 -42.27 31.35 5.07
CA GLY A 241 -43.27 30.79 4.14
C GLY A 241 -42.68 30.19 2.87
N GLY A 242 -41.36 30.01 2.81
CA GLY A 242 -40.70 29.19 1.80
C GLY A 242 -40.52 27.74 2.27
N ALA A 243 -40.55 26.78 1.35
CA ALA A 243 -40.29 25.38 1.62
C ALA A 243 -39.35 24.78 0.56
N MET A 244 -38.69 23.67 0.92
CA MET A 244 -37.89 22.87 -0.02
C MET A 244 -38.28 21.39 0.08
N VAL A 245 -38.26 20.70 -1.06
CA VAL A 245 -38.64 19.29 -1.17
C VAL A 245 -37.68 18.55 -2.10
N ALA A 246 -37.18 17.40 -1.66
CA ALA A 246 -36.49 16.44 -2.53
C ALA A 246 -37.52 15.55 -3.25
N VAL A 247 -37.38 15.40 -4.55
CA VAL A 247 -38.26 14.62 -5.41
C VAL A 247 -37.43 13.60 -6.18
N GLU A 248 -37.90 12.36 -6.20
CA GLU A 248 -37.36 11.31 -7.06
C GLU A 248 -37.86 11.52 -8.50
N ALA A 249 -37.17 12.39 -9.23
CA ALA A 249 -37.44 12.75 -10.61
C ALA A 249 -36.19 13.35 -11.27
N SER A 250 -36.11 13.22 -12.59
CA SER A 250 -35.13 13.92 -13.41
C SER A 250 -35.49 15.38 -13.65
N VAL A 251 -34.51 16.18 -14.07
CA VAL A 251 -34.73 17.60 -14.46
C VAL A 251 -35.74 17.69 -15.61
N GLN A 252 -35.67 16.78 -16.58
CA GLN A 252 -36.56 16.76 -17.74
C GLN A 252 -38.01 16.47 -17.32
N GLU A 253 -38.23 15.51 -16.42
CA GLU A 253 -39.57 15.22 -15.89
C GLU A 253 -40.16 16.41 -15.12
N VAL A 254 -39.34 17.08 -14.30
CA VAL A 254 -39.78 18.29 -13.58
C VAL A 254 -40.10 19.45 -14.52
N GLN A 255 -39.30 19.64 -15.57
CA GLN A 255 -39.56 20.67 -16.57
C GLN A 255 -40.83 20.38 -17.37
N ALA A 256 -41.06 19.11 -17.74
CA ALA A 256 -42.25 18.67 -18.45
C ALA A 256 -43.54 18.86 -17.64
N GLU A 257 -43.46 18.84 -16.31
CA GLU A 257 -44.60 19.10 -15.42
C GLU A 257 -45.12 20.54 -15.49
N GLY A 258 -44.31 21.49 -15.98
CA GLY A 258 -44.66 22.91 -16.00
C GLY A 258 -44.65 23.51 -14.59
N LEU A 259 -43.45 23.75 -14.06
CA LEU A 259 -43.29 24.40 -12.75
C LEU A 259 -43.94 25.80 -12.76
N PRO A 260 -44.74 26.16 -11.73
CA PRO A 260 -45.15 27.54 -11.52
C PRO A 260 -43.94 28.46 -11.39
N ASP A 261 -44.05 29.72 -11.80
CA ASP A 261 -42.96 30.72 -11.69
C ASP A 261 -42.43 30.89 -10.25
N ALA A 262 -43.26 30.56 -9.26
CA ALA A 262 -42.93 30.60 -7.84
C ALA A 262 -42.08 29.41 -7.36
N ILE A 263 -41.89 28.36 -8.17
CA ILE A 263 -41.07 27.18 -7.86
C ILE A 263 -39.80 27.19 -8.70
N SER A 264 -38.66 27.02 -8.05
CA SER A 264 -37.34 26.87 -8.67
C SER A 264 -36.76 25.49 -8.38
N ILE A 265 -35.98 24.96 -9.32
CA ILE A 265 -35.07 23.84 -9.03
C ILE A 265 -33.94 24.42 -8.18
N ALA A 266 -33.80 23.94 -6.95
CA ALA A 266 -32.76 24.36 -6.01
C ALA A 266 -31.47 23.55 -6.14
N ALA A 267 -31.58 22.27 -6.48
CA ALA A 267 -30.42 21.41 -6.68
C ALA A 267 -30.75 20.25 -7.63
N VAL A 268 -29.76 19.84 -8.42
CA VAL A 268 -29.75 18.63 -9.23
C VAL A 268 -28.73 17.69 -8.60
N ASN A 269 -29.22 16.84 -7.70
CA ASN A 269 -28.41 16.02 -6.78
C ASN A 269 -28.08 14.63 -7.36
N GLY A 270 -28.72 14.23 -8.45
CA GLY A 270 -28.51 12.96 -9.14
C GLY A 270 -29.37 12.86 -10.39
N PRO A 271 -29.23 11.79 -11.20
CA PRO A 271 -30.01 11.61 -12.42
C PRO A 271 -31.52 11.68 -12.20
N ASP A 272 -31.98 11.07 -11.09
CA ASP A 272 -33.38 11.01 -10.66
C ASP A 272 -33.57 11.66 -9.28
N SER A 273 -32.75 12.65 -8.92
CA SER A 273 -32.84 13.32 -7.62
C SER A 273 -32.70 14.82 -7.77
N VAL A 274 -33.82 15.53 -7.59
CA VAL A 274 -33.87 16.99 -7.68
C VAL A 274 -34.50 17.57 -6.42
N VAL A 275 -34.06 18.76 -6.04
CA VAL A 275 -34.65 19.54 -4.95
C VAL A 275 -35.37 20.72 -5.54
N LEU A 276 -36.62 20.92 -5.12
CA LEU A 276 -37.48 22.02 -5.54
C LEU A 276 -37.72 22.96 -4.37
N SER A 277 -37.80 24.25 -4.65
CA SER A 277 -37.91 25.31 -3.65
C SER A 277 -38.87 26.40 -4.11
N GLY A 278 -39.67 26.93 -3.20
CA GLY A 278 -40.65 27.97 -3.53
C GLY A 278 -41.54 28.31 -2.35
N ASN A 279 -42.67 28.97 -2.59
CA ASN A 279 -43.67 29.20 -1.54
C ASN A 279 -44.20 27.86 -1.01
N GLU A 280 -44.47 27.82 0.29
CA GLU A 280 -44.89 26.61 0.98
C GLU A 280 -46.16 25.97 0.38
N SER A 281 -47.16 26.77 0.02
CA SER A 281 -48.39 26.28 -0.61
C SER A 281 -48.16 25.65 -1.97
N ASP A 282 -47.28 26.25 -2.78
CA ASP A 282 -46.98 25.81 -4.14
C ASP A 282 -46.17 24.51 -4.11
N VAL A 283 -45.19 24.45 -3.21
CA VAL A 283 -44.40 23.24 -2.93
C VAL A 283 -45.30 22.11 -2.42
N ALA A 284 -46.21 22.39 -1.47
CA ALA A 284 -47.12 21.38 -0.95
C ALA A 284 -48.06 20.82 -2.04
N GLY A 285 -48.58 21.67 -2.92
CA GLY A 285 -49.39 21.23 -4.06
C GLY A 285 -48.61 20.32 -5.01
N LEU A 286 -47.35 20.66 -5.31
CA LEU A 286 -46.47 19.85 -6.15
C LEU A 286 -46.09 18.52 -5.46
N MET A 287 -45.86 18.53 -4.14
CA MET A 287 -45.62 17.31 -3.35
C MET A 287 -46.77 16.32 -3.52
N SER A 288 -48.02 16.75 -3.35
CA SER A 288 -49.19 15.90 -3.51
C SER A 288 -49.32 15.33 -4.92
N ARG A 289 -48.97 16.11 -5.96
CA ARG A 289 -48.99 15.63 -7.36
C ARG A 289 -47.96 14.51 -7.59
N TRP A 290 -46.74 14.69 -7.13
CA TRP A 290 -45.67 13.68 -7.29
C TRP A 290 -45.94 12.42 -6.46
N GLN A 291 -46.43 12.58 -5.22
CA GLN A 291 -46.86 11.45 -4.39
C GLN A 291 -48.02 10.67 -5.04
N GLY A 292 -48.99 11.37 -5.65
CA GLY A 292 -50.09 10.75 -6.39
C GLY A 292 -49.64 9.93 -7.61
N ARG A 293 -48.42 10.15 -8.11
CA ARG A 293 -47.79 9.38 -9.18
C ARG A 293 -46.89 8.25 -8.67
N GLY A 294 -46.90 7.99 -7.36
CA GLY A 294 -46.07 6.97 -6.73
C GLY A 294 -44.58 7.32 -6.64
N ARG A 295 -44.19 8.58 -6.89
CA ARG A 295 -42.80 9.03 -6.69
C ARG A 295 -42.53 9.30 -5.23
N ARG A 296 -41.30 9.03 -4.79
CA ARG A 296 -40.82 9.38 -3.44
C ARG A 296 -40.58 10.88 -3.37
N VAL A 297 -41.08 11.48 -2.30
CA VAL A 297 -41.04 12.92 -2.05
C VAL A 297 -40.78 13.17 -0.57
N GLU A 298 -39.75 13.96 -0.25
CA GLU A 298 -39.35 14.25 1.12
C GLU A 298 -39.22 15.76 1.33
N ARG A 299 -39.93 16.28 2.35
CA ARG A 299 -39.80 17.69 2.74
C ARG A 299 -38.50 17.89 3.52
N LEU A 300 -37.69 18.84 3.07
CA LEU A 300 -36.43 19.17 3.75
C LEU A 300 -36.70 20.04 4.98
N LYS A 301 -35.98 19.76 6.07
CA LYS A 301 -36.05 20.54 7.32
C LYS A 301 -35.25 21.83 7.18
N VAL A 302 -35.82 22.78 6.45
CA VAL A 302 -35.24 24.12 6.25
C VAL A 302 -36.29 25.19 6.52
N SER A 303 -35.83 26.36 6.96
CA SER A 303 -36.70 27.48 7.32
C SER A 303 -37.14 28.33 6.13
N HIS A 304 -36.45 28.23 4.99
CA HIS A 304 -36.67 29.07 3.81
C HIS A 304 -36.41 28.29 2.52
N ALA A 305 -36.88 28.83 1.39
CA ALA A 305 -36.72 28.26 0.05
C ALA A 305 -35.41 28.73 -0.62
N PHE A 306 -34.28 28.17 -0.21
CA PHE A 306 -32.96 28.50 -0.77
C PHE A 306 -32.86 28.14 -2.27
N HIS A 307 -31.95 28.80 -3.00
CA HIS A 307 -31.75 28.60 -4.44
C HIS A 307 -33.03 28.81 -5.27
N SER A 308 -33.77 29.88 -4.95
CA SER A 308 -35.03 30.26 -5.60
C SER A 308 -35.15 31.76 -5.83
N ALA A 309 -36.21 32.16 -6.53
CA ALA A 309 -36.60 33.56 -6.66
C ALA A 309 -36.80 34.26 -5.29
N LEU A 310 -37.13 33.51 -4.22
CA LEU A 310 -37.33 34.06 -2.87
C LEU A 310 -36.02 34.54 -2.20
N MET A 311 -34.85 34.28 -2.81
CA MET A 311 -33.59 34.89 -2.39
C MET A 311 -33.40 36.32 -2.90
N ALA A 312 -34.24 36.81 -3.82
CA ALA A 312 -34.11 38.15 -4.39
C ALA A 312 -33.99 39.29 -3.35
N PRO A 313 -34.73 39.31 -2.23
CA PRO A 313 -34.67 40.41 -1.25
C PRO A 313 -33.30 40.57 -0.57
N MET A 314 -32.49 39.51 -0.46
CA MET A 314 -31.17 39.60 0.17
C MET A 314 -30.06 40.06 -0.77
N LEU A 315 -30.25 39.99 -2.10
CA LEU A 315 -29.15 40.11 -3.06
C LEU A 315 -28.44 41.45 -3.01
N ALA A 316 -29.17 42.57 -2.87
CA ALA A 316 -28.57 43.90 -2.83
C ALA A 316 -27.68 44.10 -1.59
N ALA A 317 -28.15 43.65 -0.42
CA ALA A 317 -27.36 43.71 0.82
C ALA A 317 -26.18 42.73 0.79
N PHE A 318 -26.33 41.58 0.14
CA PHE A 318 -25.24 40.63 -0.01
C PHE A 318 -24.15 41.14 -0.96
N GLN A 319 -24.54 41.78 -2.08
CA GLN A 319 -23.62 42.44 -3.00
C GLN A 319 -22.72 43.46 -2.29
N GLN A 320 -23.30 44.30 -1.42
CA GLN A 320 -22.53 45.29 -0.65
C GLN A 320 -21.45 44.65 0.24
N ILE A 321 -21.65 43.41 0.70
CA ILE A 321 -20.64 42.66 1.44
C ILE A 321 -19.61 42.06 0.49
N LEU A 322 -20.06 41.45 -0.62
CA LEU A 322 -19.16 40.88 -1.62
C LEU A 322 -18.22 41.91 -2.24
N ASP A 323 -18.66 43.16 -2.42
CA ASP A 323 -17.84 44.28 -2.92
C ASP A 323 -16.69 44.66 -1.98
N THR A 324 -16.71 44.16 -0.74
CA THR A 324 -15.67 44.41 0.27
C THR A 324 -14.73 43.24 0.47
N ILE A 325 -14.94 42.14 -0.25
CA ILE A 325 -14.14 40.92 -0.17
C ILE A 325 -13.11 40.93 -1.28
N ALA A 326 -11.86 40.60 -0.94
CA ALA A 326 -10.80 40.39 -1.91
C ALA A 326 -10.74 38.91 -2.30
N PHE A 327 -10.87 38.62 -3.59
CA PHE A 327 -10.71 37.27 -4.13
C PHE A 327 -9.29 37.11 -4.69
N SER A 328 -8.63 36.01 -4.30
CA SER A 328 -7.28 35.64 -4.76
C SER A 328 -7.33 34.61 -5.90
N SER A 329 -6.21 34.05 -6.31
CA SER A 329 -6.18 32.91 -7.25
C SER A 329 -6.30 31.59 -6.48
N ALA A 330 -7.09 30.65 -6.98
CA ALA A 330 -7.26 29.35 -6.35
C ALA A 330 -6.05 28.44 -6.62
N ALA A 331 -5.38 27.98 -5.57
CA ALA A 331 -4.28 27.02 -5.64
C ALA A 331 -4.75 25.60 -5.96
N ILE A 332 -6.00 25.27 -5.60
CA ILE A 332 -6.64 23.97 -5.87
C ILE A 332 -7.83 24.21 -6.80
N PRO A 333 -7.95 23.50 -7.93
CA PRO A 333 -9.10 23.63 -8.82
C PRO A 333 -10.45 23.42 -8.12
N ILE A 334 -11.39 24.35 -8.34
CA ILE A 334 -12.74 24.33 -7.76
C ILE A 334 -13.77 23.94 -8.83
N ILE A 335 -14.69 23.03 -8.51
CA ILE A 335 -15.87 22.76 -9.36
C ILE A 335 -17.05 23.62 -8.91
N SER A 336 -17.57 24.42 -9.84
CA SER A 336 -18.65 25.39 -9.61
C SER A 336 -19.99 24.71 -9.37
N ASN A 337 -20.71 25.13 -8.31
CA ASN A 337 -22.10 24.69 -8.13
C ASN A 337 -23.06 25.29 -9.17
N VAL A 338 -22.72 26.44 -9.76
CA VAL A 338 -23.60 27.15 -10.68
C VAL A 338 -23.52 26.56 -12.09
N THR A 339 -22.31 26.24 -12.56
CA THR A 339 -22.08 25.75 -13.91
C THR A 339 -21.92 24.23 -13.99
N GLY A 340 -21.62 23.58 -12.86
CA GLY A 340 -21.30 22.16 -12.80
C GLY A 340 -19.93 21.81 -13.40
N LYS A 341 -19.10 22.81 -13.72
CA LYS A 341 -17.80 22.66 -14.41
C LYS A 341 -16.66 23.20 -13.56
N LYS A 342 -15.42 22.89 -13.96
CA LYS A 342 -14.21 23.52 -13.41
C LYS A 342 -14.28 25.03 -13.60
N ALA A 343 -14.25 25.77 -12.48
CA ALA A 343 -14.39 27.21 -12.46
C ALA A 343 -13.05 27.90 -12.76
N SER A 344 -13.12 29.10 -13.35
CA SER A 344 -11.95 29.97 -13.49
C SER A 344 -11.85 30.97 -12.34
N ASP A 345 -10.63 31.41 -12.03
CA ASP A 345 -10.41 32.47 -11.03
C ASP A 345 -11.17 33.76 -11.37
N GLU A 346 -11.25 34.11 -12.66
CA GLU A 346 -12.02 35.29 -13.12
C GLU A 346 -13.51 35.14 -12.83
N GLU A 347 -14.07 33.93 -12.98
CA GLU A 347 -15.47 33.68 -12.66
C GLU A 347 -15.73 33.76 -11.16
N LEU A 348 -14.92 33.07 -10.34
CA LEU A 348 -15.12 33.01 -8.89
C LEU A 348 -14.77 34.31 -8.17
N GLY A 349 -13.88 35.12 -8.77
CA GLY A 349 -13.48 36.43 -8.26
C GLY A 349 -14.53 37.53 -8.44
N GLN A 350 -15.67 37.22 -9.05
CA GLN A 350 -16.76 38.18 -9.25
C GLN A 350 -17.86 38.02 -8.20
N ALA A 351 -18.26 39.12 -7.56
CA ALA A 351 -19.43 39.16 -6.70
C ALA A 351 -20.72 38.66 -7.40
N SER A 352 -20.82 38.89 -8.72
CA SER A 352 -21.93 38.41 -9.55
C SER A 352 -22.06 36.88 -9.55
N TYR A 353 -20.95 36.14 -9.42
CA TYR A 353 -20.95 34.69 -9.28
C TYR A 353 -21.66 34.28 -8.00
N TRP A 354 -21.29 34.86 -6.87
CA TRP A 354 -21.85 34.53 -5.56
C TRP A 354 -23.31 34.97 -5.37
N LEU A 355 -23.74 36.03 -6.06
CA LEU A 355 -25.17 36.35 -6.18
C LEU A 355 -25.95 35.29 -6.98
N ARG A 356 -25.35 34.76 -8.06
CA ARG A 356 -25.94 33.64 -8.81
C ARG A 356 -25.93 32.38 -7.97
N HIS A 357 -24.87 32.10 -7.24
CA HIS A 357 -24.68 30.93 -6.38
C HIS A 357 -25.82 30.76 -5.38
N VAL A 358 -26.21 31.81 -4.65
CA VAL A 358 -27.31 31.73 -3.67
C VAL A 358 -28.70 31.56 -4.31
N ARG A 359 -28.84 31.86 -5.61
CA ARG A 359 -30.14 31.91 -6.32
C ARG A 359 -30.35 30.78 -7.32
N ARG A 360 -29.29 30.31 -7.97
CA ARG A 360 -29.33 29.30 -9.05
C ARG A 360 -29.26 27.88 -8.46
N PRO A 361 -29.73 26.86 -9.21
CA PRO A 361 -29.64 25.48 -8.76
C PRO A 361 -28.20 25.05 -8.51
N VAL A 362 -27.97 24.24 -7.48
CA VAL A 362 -26.70 23.52 -7.27
C VAL A 362 -26.62 22.36 -8.27
N GLN A 363 -25.69 22.42 -9.22
CA GLN A 363 -25.44 21.42 -10.26
C GLN A 363 -24.53 20.28 -9.75
N PHE A 364 -24.95 19.60 -8.70
CA PHE A 364 -24.13 18.55 -8.05
C PHE A 364 -23.87 17.35 -8.97
N LEU A 365 -24.89 16.90 -9.71
CA LEU A 365 -24.74 15.83 -10.71
C LEU A 365 -23.64 16.12 -11.73
N ASP A 366 -23.70 17.30 -12.36
CA ASP A 366 -22.73 17.70 -13.37
C ASP A 366 -21.34 17.95 -12.76
N SER A 367 -21.29 18.42 -11.51
CA SER A 367 -20.03 18.60 -10.78
C SER A 367 -19.30 17.28 -10.57
N VAL A 368 -20.00 16.23 -10.11
CA VAL A 368 -19.41 14.91 -9.89
C VAL A 368 -18.97 14.28 -11.21
N ARG A 369 -19.75 14.45 -12.28
CA ARG A 369 -19.38 13.98 -13.63
C ARG A 369 -18.15 14.70 -14.16
N THR A 370 -18.04 16.01 -13.96
CA THR A 370 -16.83 16.77 -14.32
C THR A 370 -15.61 16.29 -13.53
N LEU A 371 -15.75 15.99 -12.23
CA LEU A 371 -14.64 15.41 -11.45
C LEU A 371 -14.18 14.06 -12.04
N ARG A 372 -15.11 13.21 -12.48
CA ARG A 372 -14.79 11.96 -13.17
C ARG A 372 -14.05 12.20 -14.48
N GLU A 373 -14.52 13.14 -15.30
CA GLU A 373 -13.85 13.53 -16.55
C GLU A 373 -12.43 14.06 -16.31
N GLU A 374 -12.17 14.71 -15.17
CA GLU A 374 -10.84 15.18 -14.76
C GLU A 374 -9.95 14.08 -14.16
N GLY A 375 -10.44 12.83 -14.08
CA GLY A 375 -9.70 11.65 -13.62
C GLY A 375 -9.76 11.40 -12.11
N VAL A 376 -10.73 11.99 -11.40
CA VAL A 376 -10.93 11.75 -9.96
C VAL A 376 -11.58 10.39 -9.73
N SER A 377 -10.94 9.50 -8.97
CA SER A 377 -11.51 8.23 -8.55
C SER A 377 -11.80 8.18 -7.04
N VAL A 378 -11.22 9.06 -6.24
CA VAL A 378 -11.41 9.06 -4.78
C VAL A 378 -12.13 10.35 -4.36
N PHE A 379 -13.34 10.21 -3.82
CA PHE A 379 -14.18 11.31 -3.34
C PHE A 379 -14.24 11.25 -1.82
N LEU A 380 -13.78 12.28 -1.13
CA LEU A 380 -13.90 12.40 0.32
C LEU A 380 -14.89 13.50 0.69
N GLU A 381 -16.03 13.12 1.27
CA GLU A 381 -16.93 14.08 1.92
C GLU A 381 -16.29 14.59 3.22
N VAL A 382 -16.12 15.91 3.31
CA VAL A 382 -15.72 16.59 4.55
C VAL A 382 -16.94 17.27 5.15
N GLY A 383 -17.36 16.76 6.30
CA GLY A 383 -18.51 17.20 7.06
C GLY A 383 -18.71 16.31 8.29
N PRO A 384 -19.69 16.64 9.16
CA PRO A 384 -19.98 15.86 10.36
C PRO A 384 -20.76 14.55 10.11
N ASP A 385 -21.08 14.24 8.85
CA ASP A 385 -21.88 13.09 8.41
C ASP A 385 -21.55 12.70 6.96
N SER A 386 -22.27 11.73 6.37
CA SER A 386 -21.92 11.09 5.08
C SER A 386 -22.98 11.16 3.97
N ALA A 387 -23.70 12.27 3.82
CA ALA A 387 -24.82 12.35 2.89
C ALA A 387 -24.37 12.56 1.43
N LEU A 388 -23.32 13.36 1.21
CA LEU A 388 -22.81 13.66 -0.12
C LEU A 388 -22.05 12.51 -0.75
N ALA A 389 -21.35 11.69 0.03
CA ALA A 389 -20.65 10.50 -0.47
C ALA A 389 -21.63 9.54 -1.16
N ALA A 390 -22.75 9.24 -0.51
CA ALA A 390 -23.80 8.40 -1.08
C ALA A 390 -24.51 9.05 -2.29
N LEU A 391 -24.58 10.39 -2.33
CA LEU A 391 -25.12 11.12 -3.48
C LEU A 391 -24.16 11.06 -4.67
N ALA A 392 -22.86 11.28 -4.43
CA ALA A 392 -21.82 11.26 -5.46
C ALA A 392 -21.74 9.90 -6.15
N GLU A 393 -21.86 8.80 -5.39
CA GLU A 393 -21.93 7.44 -5.94
C GLU A 393 -23.05 7.30 -6.99
N ARG A 394 -24.23 7.88 -6.74
CA ARG A 394 -25.37 7.85 -7.67
C ARG A 394 -25.21 8.77 -8.88
N CYS A 395 -24.27 9.71 -8.84
CA CYS A 395 -24.01 10.64 -9.95
C CYS A 395 -23.07 10.03 -11.00
N VAL A 396 -22.25 9.06 -10.60
CA VAL A 396 -21.35 8.32 -11.48
C VAL A 396 -22.12 7.25 -12.24
N VAL A 397 -21.72 6.99 -13.49
CA VAL A 397 -22.35 5.92 -14.28
C VAL A 397 -22.07 4.56 -13.62
N PRO A 398 -23.04 3.62 -13.59
CA PRO A 398 -22.90 2.37 -12.82
C PRO A 398 -21.65 1.55 -13.18
N GLU A 399 -21.22 1.58 -14.44
CA GLU A 399 -20.03 0.88 -14.93
C GLU A 399 -18.74 1.43 -14.29
N ASP A 400 -18.67 2.75 -14.07
CA ASP A 400 -17.51 3.44 -13.49
C ASP A 400 -17.52 3.49 -11.96
N ALA A 401 -18.69 3.27 -11.33
CA ALA A 401 -18.83 3.39 -9.88
C ALA A 401 -17.92 2.40 -9.13
N SER A 402 -17.72 1.21 -9.69
CA SER A 402 -16.83 0.18 -9.13
C SER A 402 -15.34 0.57 -9.13
N ALA A 403 -14.95 1.56 -9.95
CA ALA A 403 -13.60 2.09 -10.01
C ALA A 403 -13.41 3.34 -9.13
N CYS A 404 -14.44 3.74 -8.38
CA CYS A 404 -14.42 4.93 -7.54
C CYS A 404 -14.60 4.58 -6.05
N ALA A 405 -14.00 5.41 -5.20
CA ALA A 405 -14.17 5.37 -3.76
C ALA A 405 -14.98 6.58 -3.29
N PHE A 406 -16.06 6.34 -2.55
CA PHE A 406 -16.89 7.40 -1.95
C PHE A 406 -16.78 7.34 -0.43
N LEU A 407 -15.88 8.15 0.11
CA LEU A 407 -15.46 8.17 1.49
C LEU A 407 -16.11 9.32 2.26
N SER A 408 -16.19 9.19 3.58
CA SER A 408 -16.70 10.24 4.46
C SER A 408 -15.78 10.44 5.65
N PHE A 409 -15.41 11.69 5.93
CA PHE A 409 -14.61 12.08 7.09
C PHE A 409 -15.34 11.83 8.41
N GLY A 410 -16.65 12.08 8.45
CA GLY A 410 -17.50 11.93 9.63
C GLY A 410 -18.73 11.09 9.35
N ARG A 411 -19.25 10.43 10.38
CA ARG A 411 -20.54 9.72 10.35
C ARG A 411 -21.24 9.91 11.69
N ARG A 412 -22.53 10.25 11.68
CA ARG A 412 -23.30 10.44 12.92
C ARG A 412 -23.39 9.21 13.82
N THR A 413 -23.19 8.02 13.26
CA THR A 413 -23.33 6.72 13.95
C THR A 413 -22.02 6.23 14.55
N GLN A 414 -20.93 6.99 14.44
CA GLN A 414 -19.59 6.58 14.86
C GLN A 414 -18.94 7.67 15.73
N PRO A 415 -18.03 7.31 16.66
CA PRO A 415 -17.14 8.27 17.31
C PRO A 415 -16.35 9.06 16.27
N GLU A 416 -16.15 10.36 16.50
CA GLU A 416 -15.62 11.27 15.48
C GLU A 416 -14.15 10.98 15.16
N VAL A 417 -13.38 10.63 16.19
CA VAL A 417 -11.97 10.28 16.04
C VAL A 417 -11.81 8.98 15.26
N THR A 418 -12.59 7.95 15.60
CA THR A 418 -12.58 6.67 14.87
C THR A 418 -12.99 6.89 13.41
N ALA A 419 -14.07 7.63 13.15
CA ALA A 419 -14.51 7.92 11.78
C ALA A 419 -13.43 8.65 10.96
N ALA A 420 -12.76 9.65 11.53
CA ALA A 420 -11.71 10.40 10.85
C ALA A 420 -10.48 9.52 10.53
N VAL A 421 -10.04 8.68 11.48
CA VAL A 421 -8.91 7.77 11.27
C VAL A 421 -9.27 6.64 10.31
N THR A 422 -10.50 6.14 10.31
CA THR A 422 -10.99 5.19 9.29
C THR A 422 -11.03 5.84 7.91
N ALA A 423 -11.43 7.11 7.80
CA ALA A 423 -11.40 7.83 6.53
C ALA A 423 -9.97 8.00 5.99
N ALA A 424 -9.01 8.35 6.86
CA ALA A 424 -7.59 8.39 6.53
C ALA A 424 -7.06 7.00 6.11
N GLY A 425 -7.45 5.95 6.83
CA GLY A 425 -7.15 4.57 6.46
C GLY A 425 -7.73 4.18 5.09
N ALA A 426 -8.97 4.57 4.80
CA ALA A 426 -9.62 4.29 3.52
C ALA A 426 -8.98 5.05 2.36
N LEU A 427 -8.53 6.30 2.56
CA LEU A 427 -7.70 7.02 1.59
C LEU A 427 -6.41 6.23 1.28
N PHE A 428 -5.73 5.78 2.33
CA PHE A 428 -4.49 5.00 2.21
C PHE A 428 -4.69 3.65 1.50
N THR A 429 -5.78 2.91 1.78
CA THR A 429 -6.07 1.64 1.09
C THR A 429 -6.39 1.84 -0.39
N HIS A 430 -6.81 3.05 -0.79
CA HIS A 430 -7.01 3.45 -2.18
C HIS A 430 -5.78 4.08 -2.83
N GLY A 431 -4.63 4.10 -2.15
CA GLY A 431 -3.37 4.56 -2.70
C GLY A 431 -3.14 6.08 -2.63
N VAL A 432 -3.95 6.80 -1.85
CA VAL A 432 -3.70 8.21 -1.52
C VAL A 432 -2.59 8.30 -0.47
N ASP A 433 -1.67 9.25 -0.64
CA ASP A 433 -0.62 9.50 0.34
C ASP A 433 -1.23 10.05 1.63
N VAL A 434 -1.02 9.33 2.73
CA VAL A 434 -1.47 9.68 4.08
C VAL A 434 -0.35 9.38 5.04
N ASP A 435 0.02 10.35 5.86
CA ASP A 435 0.98 10.19 6.93
C ASP A 435 0.32 9.50 8.14
N LEU A 436 0.23 8.18 8.07
CA LEU A 436 -0.28 7.36 9.15
C LEU A 436 0.65 7.36 10.38
N THR A 437 1.93 7.72 10.22
CA THR A 437 2.86 7.85 11.36
C THR A 437 2.54 9.07 12.21
N ALA A 438 2.18 10.20 11.59
CA ALA A 438 1.68 11.39 12.27
C ALA A 438 0.38 11.11 13.04
N ILE A 439 -0.52 10.28 12.49
CA ILE A 439 -1.77 9.89 13.14
C ILE A 439 -1.52 8.98 14.34
N ALA A 440 -0.64 7.99 14.20
CA ALA A 440 -0.31 7.04 15.26
C ALA A 440 0.41 7.68 16.46
N GLY A 441 0.98 8.88 16.30
CA GLY A 441 1.87 9.48 17.30
C GLY A 441 3.18 8.75 17.45
N ALA A 442 3.57 8.04 16.38
CA ALA A 442 4.82 7.30 16.29
C ALA A 442 6.01 8.26 16.43
N THR A 443 6.94 7.95 17.33
CA THR A 443 8.23 8.65 17.43
C THR A 443 9.35 7.72 16.98
N GLU A 444 10.53 8.27 16.67
CA GLU A 444 11.70 7.60 16.06
C GLU A 444 12.27 6.40 16.86
N THR A 445 11.66 5.97 17.96
CA THR A 445 12.16 4.86 18.78
C THR A 445 11.41 3.58 18.44
N THR A 446 12.06 2.69 17.69
CA THR A 446 11.61 1.31 17.47
C THR A 446 11.74 0.50 18.76
N PHE A 447 10.64 -0.11 19.20
CA PHE A 447 10.63 -1.12 20.26
C PHE A 447 10.47 -2.49 19.62
N ASP A 448 11.35 -3.44 19.94
CA ASP A 448 11.18 -4.82 19.49
C ASP A 448 9.93 -5.43 20.14
N ILE A 449 8.95 -5.76 19.31
CA ILE A 449 7.70 -6.39 19.72
C ILE A 449 7.49 -7.75 19.02
N GLY A 450 8.50 -8.31 18.32
CA GLY A 450 8.42 -9.66 17.75
C GLY A 450 7.20 -9.91 16.85
N LEU A 451 6.93 -8.98 15.92
CA LEU A 451 5.80 -9.08 14.99
C LEU A 451 5.85 -10.36 14.13
N PRO A 452 4.70 -10.99 13.81
CA PRO A 452 4.68 -12.14 12.91
C PRO A 452 5.23 -11.78 11.52
N THR A 453 5.87 -12.75 10.88
CA THR A 453 6.35 -12.65 9.49
C THR A 453 5.20 -12.86 8.50
N TYR A 454 5.46 -12.51 7.24
CA TYR A 454 4.51 -12.55 6.13
C TYR A 454 3.80 -13.91 5.98
N ALA A 455 2.49 -13.86 5.75
CA ALA A 455 1.64 -15.02 5.48
C ALA A 455 1.76 -15.52 4.02
N PHE A 456 2.86 -16.20 3.70
CA PHE A 456 3.08 -16.83 2.41
C PHE A 456 1.96 -17.80 2.02
N GLN A 457 1.55 -17.75 0.75
CA GLN A 457 0.45 -18.50 0.15
C GLN A 457 1.00 -19.72 -0.58
N HIS A 458 1.45 -20.71 0.18
CA HIS A 458 2.13 -21.88 -0.35
C HIS A 458 1.25 -22.68 -1.32
N ARG A 459 1.80 -23.00 -2.49
CA ARG A 459 1.30 -24.05 -3.37
C ARG A 459 2.32 -25.17 -3.46
N ARG A 460 1.85 -26.38 -3.74
CA ARG A 460 2.72 -27.55 -3.88
C ARG A 460 3.45 -27.54 -5.22
N TYR A 461 4.78 -27.56 -5.18
CA TYR A 461 5.68 -27.70 -6.31
C TYR A 461 6.63 -28.89 -6.11
N TRP A 462 6.32 -30.02 -6.74
CA TRP A 462 7.14 -31.23 -6.67
C TRP A 462 7.08 -32.04 -7.96
N LEU A 463 8.24 -32.46 -8.48
CA LEU A 463 8.34 -33.28 -9.67
C LEU A 463 7.90 -34.72 -9.39
N ALA A 464 7.07 -35.28 -10.27
CA ALA A 464 6.74 -36.71 -10.28
C ALA A 464 7.94 -37.53 -10.78
N ASP A 465 8.04 -38.80 -10.38
CA ASP A 465 9.19 -39.64 -10.71
C ASP A 465 9.36 -39.85 -12.22
N SER A 466 10.59 -39.71 -12.70
CA SER A 466 11.00 -40.12 -14.05
C SER A 466 12.21 -41.05 -13.97
N VAL A 467 12.17 -42.14 -14.76
CA VAL A 467 13.23 -43.15 -14.86
C VAL A 467 14.41 -42.55 -15.66
N VAL A 468 15.61 -42.61 -15.08
CA VAL A 468 16.83 -41.97 -15.55
C VAL A 468 17.41 -42.61 -16.83
N ALA A 469 17.88 -41.79 -17.77
CA ALA A 469 18.93 -42.13 -18.73
C ALA A 469 19.96 -40.97 -18.81
N GLN A 470 21.25 -41.31 -18.98
CA GLN A 470 22.44 -40.47 -18.76
C GLN A 470 22.68 -39.35 -19.81
N PRO A 471 23.34 -38.22 -19.46
CA PRO A 471 23.68 -37.15 -20.41
C PRO A 471 25.17 -37.10 -20.83
N GLU A 472 25.41 -36.59 -22.04
CA GLU A 472 26.73 -36.24 -22.62
C GLU A 472 26.97 -34.72 -22.65
N VAL A 473 28.24 -34.30 -22.56
CA VAL A 473 28.74 -32.93 -22.32
C VAL A 473 29.14 -32.22 -23.62
N LEU A 474 28.85 -30.91 -23.75
CA LEU A 474 29.54 -30.03 -24.71
C LEU A 474 29.87 -28.64 -24.11
N GLN A 475 31.14 -28.23 -24.28
CA GLN A 475 31.72 -26.93 -23.92
C GLN A 475 31.74 -25.96 -25.13
N GLY A 476 31.70 -24.65 -24.87
CA GLY A 476 32.10 -23.61 -25.84
C GLY A 476 32.12 -22.19 -25.25
N SER A 477 33.21 -21.45 -25.47
CA SER A 477 33.50 -20.10 -24.96
C SER A 477 34.07 -19.19 -26.07
N VAL A 478 33.72 -17.90 -26.15
CA VAL A 478 34.36 -16.88 -27.04
C VAL A 478 34.22 -15.44 -26.44
N PRO A 479 35.16 -14.48 -26.68
CA PRO A 479 35.45 -13.33 -25.80
C PRO A 479 34.96 -11.92 -26.24
N LEU A 480 35.14 -10.93 -25.35
CA LEU A 480 34.75 -9.50 -25.40
C LEU A 480 35.77 -8.60 -26.15
N ALA A 481 35.32 -7.44 -26.65
CA ALA A 481 36.12 -6.36 -27.24
C ALA A 481 35.70 -4.94 -26.74
N ASP A 482 36.65 -4.01 -26.79
CA ASP A 482 36.71 -2.65 -26.19
C ASP A 482 36.03 -1.51 -27.00
N PRO A 483 35.84 -0.30 -26.41
CA PRO A 483 34.84 0.70 -26.83
C PRO A 483 35.38 1.86 -27.69
N VAL A 484 34.46 2.56 -28.38
CA VAL A 484 34.71 3.85 -29.07
C VAL A 484 33.64 4.88 -28.68
N GLU A 485 34.09 6.11 -28.41
CA GLU A 485 33.33 7.30 -28.03
C GLU A 485 32.46 7.89 -29.15
N SER A 486 31.25 8.37 -28.81
CA SER A 486 30.64 9.58 -29.39
C SER A 486 29.49 10.13 -28.51
N ARG A 487 29.34 11.45 -28.51
CA ARG A 487 28.51 12.26 -27.57
C ARG A 487 27.01 12.23 -27.90
N SER A 488 26.17 12.10 -26.87
CA SER A 488 24.72 11.83 -26.99
C SER A 488 23.82 13.03 -27.32
N LEU A 489 22.83 12.77 -28.18
CA LEU A 489 21.78 13.70 -28.60
C LEU A 489 20.56 13.65 -27.63
N LEU A 490 20.35 12.52 -26.95
CA LEU A 490 19.24 12.30 -25.99
C LEU A 490 19.43 13.06 -24.68
N GLY A 491 20.67 13.14 -24.18
CA GLY A 491 21.00 13.91 -22.98
C GLY A 491 20.67 15.40 -23.11
N ARG A 492 20.85 15.99 -24.31
CA ARG A 492 20.44 17.39 -24.59
C ARG A 492 18.93 17.58 -24.57
N ARG A 493 18.17 16.67 -25.19
CA ARG A 493 16.70 16.72 -25.21
C ARG A 493 16.08 16.62 -23.82
N LEU A 494 16.67 15.81 -22.92
CA LEU A 494 16.22 15.67 -21.53
C LEU A 494 16.59 16.86 -20.64
N LEU A 495 17.70 17.56 -20.94
CA LEU A 495 18.10 18.79 -20.26
C LEU A 495 17.23 19.99 -20.66
N GLU A 496 16.74 20.00 -21.90
CA GLU A 496 15.83 21.03 -22.43
C GLU A 496 14.36 20.80 -22.02
N ALA A 497 14.00 19.58 -21.59
CA ALA A 497 12.67 19.24 -21.07
C ALA A 497 12.51 19.63 -19.58
N GLY A 498 11.33 20.16 -19.22
CA GLY A 498 10.97 20.43 -17.84
C GLY A 498 10.98 19.15 -16.99
N VAL A 499 11.28 19.25 -15.69
CA VAL A 499 11.43 18.08 -14.77
C VAL A 499 10.24 17.12 -14.85
N LYS A 500 9.02 17.64 -15.02
CA LYS A 500 7.79 16.85 -15.13
C LYS A 500 7.64 16.10 -16.47
N ASP A 501 8.35 16.52 -17.52
CA ASP A 501 8.22 15.97 -18.88
C ASP A 501 9.34 14.98 -19.25
N ARG A 502 10.39 14.88 -18.43
CA ARG A 502 11.56 14.02 -18.71
C ARG A 502 11.22 12.55 -18.84
N MET A 503 10.28 12.07 -18.00
CA MET A 503 9.81 10.69 -18.06
C MET A 503 9.02 10.41 -19.35
N ASN A 504 8.21 11.37 -19.80
CA ASN A 504 7.47 11.25 -21.07
C ASN A 504 8.44 11.21 -22.26
N VAL A 505 9.49 12.03 -22.26
CA VAL A 505 10.52 12.04 -23.31
C VAL A 505 11.32 10.73 -23.33
N ALA A 506 11.66 10.18 -22.16
CA ALA A 506 12.33 8.88 -22.05
C ALA A 506 11.43 7.75 -22.58
N LEU A 507 10.16 7.73 -22.19
CA LEU A 507 9.19 6.73 -22.62
C LEU A 507 8.88 6.83 -24.12
N GLU A 508 8.72 8.03 -24.67
CA GLU A 508 8.57 8.26 -26.12
C GLU A 508 9.79 7.74 -26.89
N THR A 509 11.00 7.94 -26.34
CA THR A 509 12.24 7.46 -26.96
C THR A 509 12.27 5.93 -27.00
N VAL A 510 11.94 5.27 -25.90
CA VAL A 510 11.90 3.80 -25.79
C VAL A 510 10.84 3.22 -26.73
N THR A 511 9.61 3.76 -26.71
CA THR A 511 8.50 3.29 -27.56
C THR A 511 8.76 3.52 -29.05
N THR A 512 9.44 4.60 -29.43
CA THR A 512 9.89 4.84 -30.81
C THR A 512 10.88 3.78 -31.28
N GLN A 513 11.84 3.38 -30.44
CA GLN A 513 12.78 2.32 -30.79
C GLN A 513 12.10 0.95 -30.88
N ILE A 514 11.16 0.65 -29.98
CA ILE A 514 10.34 -0.57 -30.04
C ILE A 514 9.54 -0.62 -31.34
N SER A 515 8.85 0.47 -31.70
CA SER A 515 8.09 0.59 -32.95
C SER A 515 8.97 0.34 -34.18
N SER A 516 10.19 0.87 -34.18
CA SER A 516 11.14 0.69 -35.28
C SER A 516 11.65 -0.75 -35.40
N ILE A 517 11.86 -1.47 -34.29
CA ILE A 517 12.43 -2.82 -34.28
C ILE A 517 11.36 -3.87 -34.60
N LEU A 518 10.18 -3.73 -34.00
CA LEU A 518 9.08 -4.68 -34.18
C LEU A 518 8.20 -4.36 -35.40
N HIS A 519 8.44 -3.23 -36.08
CA HIS A 519 7.62 -2.73 -37.18
C HIS A 519 6.12 -2.57 -36.81
N LEU A 520 5.85 -2.25 -35.53
CA LEU A 520 4.50 -2.04 -34.99
C LEU A 520 4.15 -0.54 -34.93
N PRO A 521 2.89 -0.14 -35.17
CA PRO A 521 2.43 1.22 -34.90
C PRO A 521 2.59 1.57 -33.41
N LEU A 522 2.97 2.81 -33.09
CA LEU A 522 3.12 3.27 -31.70
C LEU A 522 1.86 3.05 -30.84
N ALA A 523 0.67 3.11 -31.44
CA ALA A 523 -0.62 2.89 -30.77
C ALA A 523 -0.87 1.44 -30.33
N GLU A 524 -0.09 0.48 -30.86
CA GLU A 524 -0.20 -0.95 -30.53
C GLU A 524 0.84 -1.40 -29.48
N ILE A 525 1.72 -0.49 -29.04
CA ILE A 525 2.76 -0.76 -28.05
C ILE A 525 2.17 -0.54 -26.65
N ASP A 526 1.88 -1.66 -25.97
CA ASP A 526 1.50 -1.64 -24.57
C ASP A 526 2.74 -1.44 -23.69
N VAL A 527 2.87 -0.26 -23.10
CA VAL A 527 4.03 0.14 -22.32
C VAL A 527 4.17 -0.59 -20.97
N THR A 528 3.13 -1.32 -20.55
CA THR A 528 3.10 -2.07 -19.29
C THR A 528 3.37 -3.56 -19.48
N LYS A 529 3.36 -4.06 -20.73
CA LYS A 529 3.63 -5.47 -21.01
C LYS A 529 5.11 -5.81 -20.99
N PRO A 530 5.47 -7.02 -20.54
CA PRO A 530 6.84 -7.52 -20.67
C PRO A 530 7.27 -7.57 -22.14
N PHE A 531 8.54 -7.24 -22.41
CA PHE A 531 9.13 -7.31 -23.75
C PHE A 531 8.96 -8.70 -24.41
N SER A 532 9.04 -9.78 -23.63
CA SER A 532 8.82 -11.15 -24.10
C SER A 532 7.45 -11.35 -24.75
N ASP A 533 6.43 -10.71 -24.21
CA ASP A 533 5.04 -10.84 -24.66
C ASP A 533 4.77 -9.97 -25.90
N MET A 534 5.66 -9.00 -26.18
CA MET A 534 5.66 -8.14 -27.36
C MET A 534 6.47 -8.73 -28.52
N GLY A 535 7.05 -9.92 -28.35
CA GLY A 535 7.84 -10.60 -29.37
C GLY A 535 9.33 -10.25 -29.36
N PHE A 536 9.86 -9.68 -28.28
CA PHE A 536 11.31 -9.55 -28.11
C PHE A 536 11.95 -10.90 -27.79
N ASP A 537 12.99 -11.20 -28.55
CA ASP A 537 13.95 -12.28 -28.33
C ASP A 537 15.34 -11.71 -27.95
N SER A 538 16.32 -12.60 -27.76
CA SER A 538 17.68 -12.18 -27.38
C SER A 538 18.38 -11.30 -28.43
N LEU A 539 17.99 -11.37 -29.71
CA LEU A 539 18.59 -10.60 -30.80
C LEU A 539 18.00 -9.19 -30.88
N THR A 540 16.67 -9.09 -30.83
CA THR A 540 15.93 -7.82 -30.82
C THR A 540 16.15 -7.03 -29.52
N GLY A 541 16.33 -7.71 -28.38
CA GLY A 541 16.70 -7.07 -27.11
C GLY A 541 18.10 -6.45 -27.14
N VAL A 542 19.07 -7.13 -27.77
CA VAL A 542 20.42 -6.58 -27.98
C VAL A 542 20.39 -5.40 -28.96
N GLU A 543 19.57 -5.47 -30.01
CA GLU A 543 19.41 -4.37 -30.95
C GLU A 543 18.81 -3.11 -30.29
N LEU A 544 17.76 -3.28 -29.47
CA LEU A 544 17.18 -2.17 -28.68
C LEU A 544 18.21 -1.56 -27.74
N ARG A 545 18.96 -2.40 -27.01
CA ARG A 545 20.03 -1.94 -26.12
C ARG A 545 21.09 -1.15 -26.87
N ASN A 546 21.54 -1.62 -28.04
CA ASN A 546 22.58 -0.96 -28.82
C ASN A 546 22.11 0.42 -29.30
N ARG A 547 20.88 0.51 -29.83
CA ARG A 547 20.29 1.78 -30.27
C ARG A 547 20.10 2.77 -29.13
N LEU A 548 19.63 2.29 -27.97
CA LEU A 548 19.48 3.14 -26.78
C LEU A 548 20.85 3.59 -26.22
N SER A 549 21.86 2.71 -26.20
CA SER A 549 23.21 3.05 -25.76
C SER A 549 23.83 4.12 -26.66
N GLU A 550 23.65 4.00 -27.97
CA GLU A 550 24.11 4.97 -28.96
C GLU A 550 23.40 6.33 -28.80
N MET A 551 22.08 6.33 -28.62
CA MET A 551 21.31 7.57 -28.42
C MET A 551 21.62 8.26 -27.10
N ALA A 552 21.81 7.47 -26.04
CA ALA A 552 22.06 7.94 -24.67
C ALA A 552 23.54 8.29 -24.42
N GLY A 553 24.46 7.77 -25.24
CA GLY A 553 25.90 8.02 -25.13
C GLY A 553 26.52 7.41 -23.87
N ILE A 554 25.86 6.41 -23.31
CA ILE A 554 26.25 5.65 -22.12
C ILE A 554 26.21 4.16 -22.48
N ALA A 555 27.15 3.40 -21.95
CA ALA A 555 27.12 1.95 -22.11
C ALA A 555 26.00 1.38 -21.24
N LEU A 556 24.92 0.91 -21.86
CA LEU A 556 23.86 0.21 -21.15
C LEU A 556 24.19 -1.29 -21.05
N PRO A 557 23.88 -1.94 -19.92
CA PRO A 557 24.24 -3.34 -19.72
C PRO A 557 23.55 -4.26 -20.74
N PRO A 558 24.18 -5.37 -21.15
CA PRO A 558 23.58 -6.34 -22.08
C PRO A 558 22.28 -6.97 -21.53
N SER A 559 22.07 -6.95 -20.22
CA SER A 559 20.86 -7.41 -19.53
C SER A 559 19.73 -6.39 -19.47
N LEU A 560 19.89 -5.19 -20.03
CA LEU A 560 18.96 -4.06 -19.88
C LEU A 560 17.48 -4.39 -20.09
N VAL A 561 17.15 -5.17 -21.13
CA VAL A 561 15.77 -5.57 -21.47
C VAL A 561 15.20 -6.59 -20.48
N PHE A 562 16.07 -7.29 -19.73
CA PHE A 562 15.71 -8.24 -18.68
C PHE A 562 15.64 -7.58 -17.30
N ASP A 563 16.55 -6.64 -17.01
CA ASP A 563 16.58 -5.88 -15.75
C ASP A 563 15.43 -4.85 -15.68
N SER A 564 14.93 -4.43 -16.85
CA SER A 564 13.79 -3.53 -17.01
C SER A 564 12.80 -4.15 -18.01
N PRO A 565 11.98 -5.12 -17.57
CA PRO A 565 11.23 -5.99 -18.47
C PRO A 565 10.07 -5.30 -19.20
N THR A 566 9.68 -4.07 -18.85
CA THR A 566 8.64 -3.32 -19.57
C THR A 566 9.17 -2.00 -20.16
N PRO A 567 8.53 -1.45 -21.21
CA PRO A 567 8.90 -0.14 -21.77
C PRO A 567 8.92 1.02 -20.76
N VAL A 568 7.99 1.03 -19.78
CA VAL A 568 8.00 2.02 -18.69
C VAL A 568 9.21 1.86 -17.79
N GLN A 569 9.48 0.63 -17.31
CA GLN A 569 10.63 0.38 -16.44
C GLN A 569 11.95 0.70 -17.13
N LEU A 570 12.04 0.42 -18.43
CA LEU A 570 13.21 0.74 -19.24
C LEU A 570 13.41 2.25 -19.38
N ALA A 571 12.32 3.01 -19.54
CA ALA A 571 12.36 4.46 -19.59
C ALA A 571 12.75 5.08 -18.23
N GLU A 572 12.26 4.53 -17.11
CA GLU A 572 12.66 4.93 -15.76
C GLU A 572 14.15 4.68 -15.52
N HIS A 573 14.64 3.49 -15.88
CA HIS A 573 16.05 3.12 -15.76
C HIS A 573 16.93 4.02 -16.62
N LEU A 574 16.57 4.25 -17.88
CA LEU A 574 17.29 5.11 -18.80
C LEU A 574 17.37 6.55 -18.27
N LEU A 575 16.27 7.06 -17.70
CA LEU A 575 16.21 8.39 -17.09
C LEU A 575 17.09 8.46 -15.83
N ALA A 576 17.04 7.46 -14.95
CA ALA A 576 17.85 7.39 -13.75
C ALA A 576 19.35 7.39 -14.06
N VAL A 577 19.80 6.52 -14.97
CA VAL A 577 21.22 6.42 -15.36
C VAL A 577 21.70 7.70 -16.04
N LEU A 578 20.86 8.36 -16.84
CA LEU A 578 21.21 9.64 -17.47
C LEU A 578 21.27 10.80 -16.45
N LEU A 579 20.39 10.84 -15.46
CA LEU A 579 20.43 11.86 -14.40
C LEU A 579 21.60 11.67 -13.44
N GLU A 580 21.95 10.44 -13.09
CA GLU A 580 23.13 10.10 -12.28
C GLU A 580 24.43 10.51 -12.98
N ASN A 581 24.52 10.30 -14.30
CA ASN A 581 25.68 10.74 -15.11
C ASN A 581 25.73 12.25 -15.36
N LEU A 582 24.67 13.01 -15.04
CA LEU A 582 24.59 14.47 -15.19
C LEU A 582 24.76 15.24 -13.87
N ALA A 583 24.66 14.56 -12.73
CA ALA A 583 24.80 15.17 -11.40
C ALA A 583 26.28 15.29 -11.00
N PRO A 584 26.76 16.44 -10.46
CA PRO A 584 28.02 16.47 -9.74
C PRO A 584 27.92 15.55 -8.50
N PRO A 585 29.01 14.89 -8.08
CA PRO A 585 28.97 13.92 -6.98
C PRO A 585 28.39 14.59 -5.74
N SER A 586 27.20 14.15 -5.35
CA SER A 586 26.52 14.64 -4.15
C SER A 586 27.04 13.88 -2.96
N THR A 587 27.36 14.64 -1.91
CA THR A 587 27.95 14.19 -0.65
C THR A 587 27.10 13.10 -0.01
N THR A 588 27.66 11.89 0.03
CA THR A 588 27.17 10.76 0.80
C THR A 588 27.12 11.16 2.27
N THR A 589 25.99 10.92 2.94
CA THR A 589 25.88 10.94 4.39
C THR A 589 26.98 10.06 4.96
N GLU A 590 27.85 10.61 5.80
CA GLU A 590 28.99 9.88 6.38
C GLU A 590 28.50 8.62 7.10
N SER A 591 28.82 7.46 6.52
CA SER A 591 28.69 6.18 7.22
C SER A 591 29.72 6.14 8.36
N PRO A 592 29.38 5.59 9.53
CA PRO A 592 30.35 5.41 10.59
C PRO A 592 31.54 4.61 10.07
N VAL A 593 32.76 5.08 10.36
CA VAL A 593 33.99 4.39 9.98
C VAL A 593 34.06 3.08 10.77
N LEU A 594 33.79 1.95 10.09
CA LEU A 594 33.99 0.60 10.62
C LEU A 594 35.43 0.46 11.09
N ARG A 595 35.63 0.17 12.37
CA ARG A 595 36.95 -0.18 12.90
C ARG A 595 37.12 -1.69 12.79
N PRO A 596 38.30 -2.20 12.43
CA PRO A 596 38.55 -3.66 12.36
C PRO A 596 38.25 -4.44 13.65
N ALA A 597 38.17 -3.72 14.78
CA ALA A 597 37.88 -4.25 16.12
C ALA A 597 36.38 -4.25 16.47
N ASP A 598 35.50 -3.68 15.64
CA ASP A 598 34.07 -3.66 15.93
C ASP A 598 33.51 -5.10 15.92
N PRO A 599 32.63 -5.45 16.88
CA PRO A 599 32.02 -6.78 16.92
C PRO A 599 31.06 -6.95 15.74
N VAL A 600 31.00 -8.18 15.21
CA VAL A 600 29.95 -8.57 14.26
C VAL A 600 28.72 -8.96 15.08
N VAL A 601 27.61 -8.27 14.87
CA VAL A 601 26.37 -8.47 15.62
C VAL A 601 25.41 -9.34 14.79
N VAL A 602 24.89 -10.41 15.41
CA VAL A 602 23.77 -11.16 14.86
C VAL A 602 22.49 -10.44 15.24
N VAL A 603 21.91 -9.72 14.29
CA VAL A 603 20.72 -8.88 14.52
C VAL A 603 19.40 -9.65 14.35
N GLY A 604 19.42 -10.79 13.67
CA GLY A 604 18.25 -11.65 13.48
C GLY A 604 18.58 -13.03 12.96
N MET A 605 17.59 -13.91 13.04
CA MET A 605 17.64 -15.27 12.49
C MET A 605 16.23 -15.74 12.13
N ALA A 606 16.15 -16.60 11.11
CA ALA A 606 14.99 -17.43 10.81
C ALA A 606 15.49 -18.84 10.47
N CYS A 607 14.66 -19.85 10.71
CA CYS A 607 15.07 -21.23 10.50
C CYS A 607 13.90 -22.17 10.22
N ARG A 608 14.22 -23.29 9.58
CA ARG A 608 13.37 -24.47 9.45
C ARG A 608 14.17 -25.68 9.92
N PHE A 609 13.61 -26.47 10.84
CA PHE A 609 14.22 -27.70 11.33
C PHE A 609 13.16 -28.82 11.45
N PRO A 610 13.58 -30.10 11.52
CA PRO A 610 12.67 -31.21 11.78
C PRO A 610 11.85 -31.02 13.06
N GLY A 611 10.70 -31.69 13.15
CA GLY A 611 9.81 -31.61 14.33
C GLY A 611 8.88 -30.40 14.32
N GLY A 612 8.54 -29.86 13.14
CA GLY A 612 7.64 -28.71 13.01
C GLY A 612 8.26 -27.36 13.36
N VAL A 613 9.58 -27.27 13.50
CA VAL A 613 10.27 -26.02 13.85
C VAL A 613 10.24 -25.05 12.66
N ALA A 614 9.48 -23.96 12.81
CA ALA A 614 9.33 -22.92 11.80
C ALA A 614 9.98 -21.58 12.21
N SER A 615 10.47 -21.46 13.44
CA SER A 615 11.05 -20.23 13.97
C SER A 615 12.16 -20.50 15.00
N PRO A 616 12.99 -19.49 15.32
CA PRO A 616 13.97 -19.58 16.40
C PRO A 616 13.33 -19.93 17.76
N GLU A 617 12.11 -19.45 18.01
CA GLU A 617 11.36 -19.73 19.23
C GLU A 617 10.91 -21.19 19.26
N ASP A 618 10.39 -21.72 18.14
CA ASP A 618 10.04 -23.15 18.06
C ASP A 618 11.27 -24.05 18.27
N LEU A 619 12.44 -23.63 17.76
CA LEU A 619 13.70 -24.35 17.99
C LEU A 619 14.06 -24.35 19.46
N TRP A 620 13.95 -23.19 20.13
CA TRP A 620 14.22 -23.06 21.54
C TRP A 620 13.28 -23.92 22.39
N ASP A 621 11.99 -23.92 22.06
CA ASP A 621 10.98 -24.75 22.72
C ASP A 621 11.28 -26.24 22.52
N MET A 622 11.60 -26.67 21.31
CA MET A 622 11.97 -28.06 21.01
C MET A 622 13.18 -28.52 21.83
N VAL A 623 14.25 -27.70 21.86
CA VAL A 623 15.49 -28.03 22.59
C VAL A 623 15.27 -28.02 24.09
N SER A 624 14.59 -26.99 24.63
CA SER A 624 14.35 -26.86 26.08
C SER A 624 13.43 -27.94 26.63
N GLN A 625 12.49 -28.44 25.83
CA GLN A 625 11.59 -29.53 26.18
C GLN A 625 12.19 -30.92 25.92
N GLY A 626 13.35 -31.00 25.26
CA GLY A 626 14.00 -32.27 24.93
C GLY A 626 13.22 -33.12 23.93
N VAL A 627 12.53 -32.49 22.98
CA VAL A 627 11.72 -33.17 21.95
C VAL A 627 12.62 -33.88 20.95
N ASP A 628 12.35 -35.17 20.71
CA ASP A 628 13.01 -35.98 19.68
C ASP A 628 12.32 -35.78 18.32
N ALA A 629 13.02 -35.14 17.37
CA ALA A 629 12.52 -34.85 16.03
C ALA A 629 12.81 -35.94 14.98
N ILE A 630 13.34 -37.10 15.39
CA ILE A 630 13.62 -38.22 14.48
C ILE A 630 12.33 -39.01 14.20
N GLY A 631 11.88 -38.94 12.95
CA GLY A 631 10.68 -39.60 12.45
C GLY A 631 10.95 -40.73 11.47
N GLU A 632 9.90 -41.28 10.87
CA GLU A 632 9.98 -42.15 9.70
C GLU A 632 10.37 -41.33 8.45
N PHE A 633 10.78 -42.02 7.38
CA PHE A 633 11.04 -41.38 6.09
C PHE A 633 9.80 -40.63 5.54
N PRO A 634 10.02 -39.50 4.84
CA PRO A 634 8.94 -38.62 4.40
C PRO A 634 8.07 -39.25 3.30
N ALA A 635 6.76 -39.17 3.46
CA ALA A 635 5.79 -39.72 2.49
C ALA A 635 5.51 -38.77 1.30
N ASP A 636 5.88 -37.50 1.39
CA ASP A 636 5.56 -36.45 0.42
C ASP A 636 6.58 -36.30 -0.72
N ARG A 637 7.69 -37.05 -0.66
CA ARG A 637 8.81 -37.03 -1.63
C ARG A 637 8.78 -38.20 -2.62
N GLY A 638 7.80 -39.10 -2.54
CA GLY A 638 7.66 -40.23 -3.48
C GLY A 638 8.69 -41.35 -3.27
N TRP A 639 9.25 -41.50 -2.07
CA TRP A 639 10.22 -42.57 -1.79
C TRP A 639 9.49 -43.91 -1.60
N ASP A 640 9.91 -44.95 -2.33
CA ASP A 640 9.43 -46.32 -2.11
C ASP A 640 10.16 -46.94 -0.91
N VAL A 641 9.75 -46.55 0.30
CA VAL A 641 10.41 -46.93 1.57
C VAL A 641 10.48 -48.45 1.75
N GLU A 642 9.45 -49.17 1.30
CA GLU A 642 9.43 -50.64 1.39
C GLU A 642 10.45 -51.29 0.46
N ALA A 643 10.56 -50.80 -0.78
CA ALA A 643 11.59 -51.30 -1.69
C ALA A 643 12.99 -50.84 -1.30
N LEU A 644 13.17 -49.71 -0.61
CA LEU A 644 14.48 -49.17 -0.25
C LEU A 644 15.14 -49.89 0.94
N PHE A 645 14.36 -50.52 1.81
CA PHE A 645 14.89 -51.08 3.04
C PHE A 645 15.38 -52.53 2.90
N ASP A 646 16.57 -52.80 3.44
CA ASP A 646 17.04 -54.15 3.70
C ASP A 646 17.89 -54.16 4.97
N PRO A 647 17.64 -55.07 5.93
CA PRO A 647 18.45 -55.15 7.15
C PRO A 647 19.90 -55.55 6.91
N ASP A 648 20.24 -56.11 5.75
CA ASP A 648 21.61 -56.46 5.37
C ASP A 648 22.35 -55.24 4.77
N PRO A 649 23.38 -54.70 5.46
CA PRO A 649 24.11 -53.51 5.01
C PRO A 649 24.92 -53.75 3.72
N ASP A 650 25.15 -55.00 3.34
CA ASP A 650 25.89 -55.35 2.12
C ASP A 650 24.99 -55.36 0.87
N GLN A 651 23.66 -55.23 1.02
CA GLN A 651 22.72 -55.26 -0.10
C GLN A 651 22.83 -53.98 -0.96
N PRO A 652 23.20 -54.09 -2.25
CA PRO A 652 23.36 -52.93 -3.11
C PRO A 652 22.06 -52.14 -3.31
N GLY A 653 22.14 -50.81 -3.18
CA GLY A 653 21.01 -49.92 -3.43
C GLY A 653 19.96 -49.90 -2.33
N LYS A 654 20.23 -50.49 -1.16
CA LYS A 654 19.33 -50.55 0.00
C LYS A 654 19.87 -49.74 1.18
N THR A 655 18.99 -49.41 2.11
CA THR A 655 19.31 -48.81 3.41
C THR A 655 18.81 -49.71 4.54
N TYR A 656 19.60 -49.87 5.60
CA TYR A 656 19.17 -50.57 6.82
C TYR A 656 18.49 -49.63 7.83
N VAL A 657 18.32 -48.35 7.48
CA VAL A 657 17.65 -47.34 8.30
C VAL A 657 16.37 -46.84 7.60
N ARG A 658 15.31 -46.63 8.38
CA ARG A 658 14.02 -46.03 7.93
C ARG A 658 13.65 -44.75 8.66
N ARG A 659 14.59 -44.18 9.44
CA ARG A 659 14.37 -43.04 10.32
C ARG A 659 15.38 -41.93 10.05
N GLY A 660 14.97 -40.70 10.30
CA GLY A 660 15.81 -39.51 10.17
C GLY A 660 15.06 -38.23 10.53
N GLY A 661 15.78 -37.12 10.59
CA GLY A 661 15.20 -35.79 10.76
C GLY A 661 14.86 -35.15 9.42
N PHE A 662 13.59 -34.85 9.17
CA PHE A 662 13.12 -34.26 7.92
C PHE A 662 12.31 -32.97 8.17
N LEU A 663 12.48 -31.99 7.28
CA LEU A 663 11.58 -30.84 7.21
C LEU A 663 10.19 -31.27 6.74
N ASP A 664 9.17 -30.67 7.35
CA ASP A 664 7.79 -30.71 6.89
C ASP A 664 7.59 -29.77 5.69
N ASP A 665 6.67 -30.11 4.79
CA ASP A 665 6.24 -29.32 3.63
C ASP A 665 7.37 -28.67 2.79
N VAL A 666 8.39 -29.45 2.42
CA VAL A 666 9.44 -28.99 1.48
C VAL A 666 8.92 -28.71 0.06
N SER A 667 7.66 -29.06 -0.20
CA SER A 667 7.00 -28.86 -1.48
C SER A 667 6.26 -27.52 -1.58
N GLY A 668 5.88 -26.92 -0.45
CA GLY A 668 5.20 -25.64 -0.36
C GLY A 668 6.14 -24.49 -0.74
N PHE A 669 5.63 -23.55 -1.53
CA PHE A 669 6.33 -22.30 -1.87
C PHE A 669 5.33 -21.25 -2.35
N ASP A 670 5.53 -19.98 -2.02
CA ASP A 670 4.75 -18.86 -2.57
C ASP A 670 5.46 -18.25 -3.80
N ALA A 671 5.33 -18.92 -4.95
CA ALA A 671 5.99 -18.49 -6.19
C ALA A 671 5.53 -17.11 -6.67
N ASP A 672 4.22 -16.84 -6.57
CA ASP A 672 3.61 -15.57 -6.99
C ASP A 672 4.17 -14.40 -6.15
N PHE A 673 4.44 -14.62 -4.86
CA PHE A 673 5.10 -13.63 -4.02
C PHE A 673 6.49 -13.24 -4.51
N PHE A 674 7.29 -14.18 -5.01
CA PHE A 674 8.64 -13.87 -5.52
C PHE A 674 8.67 -13.51 -7.01
N GLY A 675 7.51 -13.40 -7.67
CA GLY A 675 7.43 -13.13 -9.10
C GLY A 675 7.92 -14.31 -9.95
N ILE A 676 7.87 -15.52 -9.41
CA ILE A 676 8.35 -16.75 -10.03
C ILE A 676 7.15 -17.48 -10.64
N SER A 677 7.26 -17.85 -11.92
CA SER A 677 6.17 -18.57 -12.58
C SER A 677 5.96 -19.96 -11.97
N PRO A 678 4.74 -20.53 -12.00
CA PRO A 678 4.51 -21.89 -11.50
C PRO A 678 5.40 -22.97 -12.15
N ARG A 679 5.78 -22.78 -13.43
CA ARG A 679 6.67 -23.71 -14.14
C ARG A 679 8.11 -23.62 -13.65
N GLU A 680 8.59 -22.40 -13.42
CA GLU A 680 9.91 -22.18 -12.83
C GLU A 680 9.97 -22.74 -11.41
N ALA A 681 8.98 -22.43 -10.56
CA ALA A 681 8.91 -22.92 -9.19
C ALA A 681 8.89 -24.46 -9.12
N LEU A 682 8.23 -25.13 -10.06
CA LEU A 682 8.24 -26.59 -10.18
C LEU A 682 9.64 -27.15 -10.52
N ALA A 683 10.43 -26.44 -11.33
CA ALA A 683 11.77 -26.84 -11.73
C ALA A 683 12.87 -26.45 -10.70
N MET A 684 12.56 -25.57 -9.75
CA MET A 684 13.51 -25.11 -8.74
C MET A 684 13.75 -26.16 -7.66
N ASP A 685 15.03 -26.33 -7.29
CA ASP A 685 15.45 -27.05 -6.09
C ASP A 685 14.71 -26.48 -4.86
N PRO A 686 14.03 -27.32 -4.06
CA PRO A 686 13.41 -26.91 -2.80
C PRO A 686 14.31 -26.08 -1.88
N GLN A 687 15.63 -26.32 -1.90
CA GLN A 687 16.59 -25.52 -1.13
C GLN A 687 16.57 -24.04 -1.52
N GLN A 688 16.49 -23.74 -2.82
CA GLN A 688 16.44 -22.35 -3.31
C GLN A 688 15.13 -21.66 -2.92
N ARG A 689 14.02 -22.41 -2.94
CA ARG A 689 12.68 -21.93 -2.54
C ARG A 689 12.63 -21.56 -1.06
N LEU A 690 13.07 -22.48 -0.19
CA LEU A 690 13.16 -22.24 1.25
C LEU A 690 14.13 -21.11 1.57
N LEU A 691 15.26 -21.01 0.85
CA LEU A 691 16.22 -19.93 1.06
C LEU A 691 15.60 -18.54 0.81
N LEU A 692 14.74 -18.40 -0.20
CA LEU A 692 14.06 -17.12 -0.49
C LEU A 692 13.12 -16.71 0.67
N GLU A 693 12.27 -17.63 1.14
CA GLU A 693 11.33 -17.36 2.23
C GLU A 693 12.04 -17.11 3.55
N VAL A 694 13.00 -17.98 3.93
CA VAL A 694 13.74 -17.83 5.19
C VAL A 694 14.60 -16.57 5.20
N SER A 695 15.16 -16.17 4.05
CA SER A 695 15.89 -14.89 3.96
C SER A 695 14.96 -13.69 4.15
N TRP A 696 13.76 -13.73 3.56
CA TRP A 696 12.74 -12.69 3.75
C TRP A 696 12.33 -12.58 5.22
N GLU A 697 12.00 -13.72 5.84
CA GLU A 697 11.61 -13.80 7.25
C GLU A 697 12.71 -13.31 8.19
N ALA A 698 13.96 -13.72 7.95
CA ALA A 698 15.08 -13.29 8.77
C ALA A 698 15.19 -11.77 8.82
N ILE A 699 14.90 -11.07 7.72
CA ILE A 699 14.91 -9.60 7.65
C ILE A 699 13.70 -8.99 8.38
N GLU A 700 12.49 -9.50 8.15
CA GLU A 700 11.28 -9.00 8.80
C GLU A 700 11.31 -9.14 10.32
N ARG A 701 11.95 -10.21 10.83
CA ARG A 701 12.08 -10.47 12.27
C ARG A 701 12.96 -9.46 13.00
N VAL A 702 13.88 -8.80 12.31
CA VAL A 702 14.71 -7.71 12.87
C VAL A 702 13.98 -6.37 12.82
N GLY A 703 12.78 -6.34 12.23
CA GLY A 703 12.05 -5.11 12.01
C GLY A 703 12.59 -4.27 10.86
N ILE A 704 13.22 -4.91 9.86
CA ILE A 704 13.66 -4.22 8.63
C ILE A 704 12.63 -4.50 7.53
N ASP A 705 12.16 -3.48 6.83
CA ASP A 705 11.42 -3.66 5.57
C ASP A 705 12.38 -4.27 4.53
N PRO A 706 12.15 -5.51 4.04
CA PRO A 706 13.06 -6.13 3.07
C PRO A 706 13.24 -5.33 1.78
N ARG A 707 12.25 -4.51 1.37
CA ARG A 707 12.35 -3.65 0.19
C ARG A 707 13.26 -2.45 0.38
N SER A 708 13.43 -1.98 1.62
CA SER A 708 14.33 -0.88 1.96
C SER A 708 15.80 -1.23 1.74
N LEU A 709 16.13 -2.53 1.66
CA LEU A 709 17.49 -3.02 1.39
C LEU A 709 17.86 -3.03 -0.10
N ARG A 710 16.96 -2.66 -0.99
CA ARG A 710 17.29 -2.52 -2.42
C ARG A 710 18.43 -1.51 -2.59
N ARG A 711 19.40 -1.88 -3.42
CA ARG A 711 20.66 -1.15 -3.68
C ARG A 711 21.57 -1.01 -2.45
N SER A 712 21.27 -1.70 -1.36
CA SER A 712 22.17 -1.74 -0.21
C SER A 712 23.35 -2.66 -0.48
N ARG A 713 24.49 -2.36 0.14
CA ARG A 713 25.68 -3.22 0.14
C ARG A 713 25.50 -4.41 1.09
N THR A 714 24.38 -5.11 1.00
CA THR A 714 24.12 -6.32 1.79
C THR A 714 24.64 -7.54 1.06
N GLY A 715 25.51 -8.34 1.68
CA GLY A 715 26.04 -9.57 1.11
C GLY A 715 25.15 -10.80 1.37
N VAL A 716 25.24 -11.81 0.51
CA VAL A 716 24.54 -13.10 0.63
C VAL A 716 25.55 -14.24 0.55
N PHE A 717 25.72 -14.98 1.63
CA PHE A 717 26.63 -16.12 1.73
C PHE A 717 25.84 -17.38 2.05
N ALA A 718 25.56 -18.20 1.03
CA ALA A 718 24.69 -19.37 1.12
C ALA A 718 25.49 -20.68 1.15
N GLY A 719 25.46 -21.38 2.27
CA GLY A 719 26.04 -22.71 2.41
C GLY A 719 25.05 -23.75 1.91
N ALA A 720 25.39 -24.50 0.86
CA ALA A 720 24.47 -25.43 0.22
C ALA A 720 25.02 -26.86 0.19
N TYR A 721 24.14 -27.84 0.30
CA TYR A 721 24.45 -29.23 0.01
C TYR A 721 24.05 -29.56 -1.43
N PRO A 722 24.85 -30.32 -2.19
CA PRO A 722 24.47 -30.77 -3.53
C PRO A 722 23.12 -31.49 -3.53
N SER A 723 22.17 -30.94 -4.28
CA SER A 723 20.83 -31.52 -4.42
C SER A 723 20.76 -32.48 -5.58
N ASP A 724 20.09 -33.60 -5.36
CA ASP A 724 19.73 -34.57 -6.39
C ASP A 724 18.36 -34.29 -7.00
N TYR A 725 17.72 -33.15 -6.69
CA TYR A 725 16.44 -32.78 -7.30
C TYR A 725 16.51 -32.78 -8.84
N MET A 726 17.65 -32.36 -9.40
CA MET A 726 17.93 -32.42 -10.85
C MET A 726 17.88 -33.84 -11.42
N SER A 727 18.22 -34.89 -10.67
CA SER A 727 18.17 -36.26 -11.21
C SER A 727 16.73 -36.69 -11.56
N ARG A 728 15.72 -36.08 -10.92
CA ARG A 728 14.30 -36.23 -11.29
C ARG A 728 13.93 -35.53 -12.61
N LEU A 729 14.81 -34.68 -13.13
CA LEU A 729 14.69 -33.93 -14.40
C LEU A 729 15.55 -34.52 -15.52
N SER A 730 15.99 -35.78 -15.43
CA SER A 730 16.86 -36.41 -16.44
C SER A 730 16.27 -36.41 -17.86
N ASN A 731 14.95 -36.23 -18.01
CA ASN A 731 14.27 -35.95 -19.26
C ASN A 731 13.05 -35.03 -18.98
N PRO A 732 13.28 -33.71 -18.81
CA PRO A 732 12.23 -32.82 -18.32
C PRO A 732 11.16 -32.66 -19.41
N PRO A 733 9.86 -32.52 -19.05
CA PRO A 733 8.83 -32.13 -20.00
C PRO A 733 9.27 -30.87 -20.75
N ALA A 734 8.90 -30.77 -22.04
CA ALA A 734 9.35 -29.67 -22.89
C ALA A 734 9.01 -28.27 -22.31
N GLU A 735 7.97 -28.21 -21.47
CA GLU A 735 7.48 -27.03 -20.78
C GLU A 735 8.41 -26.51 -19.66
N LEU A 736 9.37 -27.33 -19.20
CA LEU A 736 10.36 -26.99 -18.16
C LEU A 736 11.77 -26.72 -18.73
N HIS A 737 11.94 -26.81 -20.05
CA HIS A 737 13.19 -26.46 -20.70
C HIS A 737 13.57 -25.00 -20.43
N GLY A 738 14.85 -24.76 -20.12
CA GLY A 738 15.38 -23.43 -19.74
C GLY A 738 15.37 -23.17 -18.23
N TYR A 739 14.34 -23.60 -17.50
CA TYR A 739 14.26 -23.41 -16.04
C TYR A 739 15.06 -24.45 -15.26
N ALA A 740 15.15 -25.70 -15.76
CA ALA A 740 15.83 -26.80 -15.07
C ALA A 740 17.29 -26.47 -14.70
N ALA A 741 18.05 -25.89 -15.64
CA ALA A 741 19.46 -25.55 -15.44
C ALA A 741 19.64 -24.51 -14.32
N ILE A 742 18.96 -23.37 -14.41
CA ILE A 742 19.08 -22.29 -13.42
C ILE A 742 18.39 -22.64 -12.09
N GLY A 743 17.40 -23.53 -12.09
CA GLY A 743 16.66 -23.94 -10.89
C GLY A 743 17.44 -24.87 -9.96
N ASN A 744 18.53 -25.47 -10.43
CA ASN A 744 19.24 -26.53 -9.70
C ASN A 744 20.76 -26.30 -9.57
N VAL A 745 21.33 -25.32 -10.29
CA VAL A 745 22.75 -24.95 -10.11
C VAL A 745 22.94 -24.21 -8.79
N LEU A 746 23.88 -24.69 -7.96
CA LEU A 746 24.13 -24.14 -6.62
C LEU A 746 24.51 -22.64 -6.62
N SER A 747 25.30 -22.19 -7.60
CA SER A 747 25.75 -20.78 -7.67
C SER A 747 24.58 -19.80 -7.85
N VAL A 748 23.42 -20.27 -8.32
CA VAL A 748 22.23 -19.43 -8.52
C VAL A 748 21.52 -19.11 -7.20
N ALA A 749 21.69 -19.92 -6.14
CA ALA A 749 20.94 -19.75 -4.89
C ALA A 749 21.17 -18.39 -4.22
N SER A 750 22.43 -18.01 -3.99
CA SER A 750 22.79 -16.69 -3.42
C SER A 750 22.42 -15.55 -4.37
N GLY A 751 22.65 -15.73 -5.68
CA GLY A 751 22.29 -14.77 -6.71
C GLY A 751 20.79 -14.47 -6.77
N ARG A 752 19.91 -15.46 -6.59
CA ARG A 752 18.46 -15.27 -6.56
C ARG A 752 18.00 -14.43 -5.37
N VAL A 753 18.55 -14.67 -4.18
CA VAL A 753 18.25 -13.84 -3.00
C VAL A 753 18.70 -12.40 -3.25
N SER A 754 19.93 -12.23 -3.73
CA SER A 754 20.49 -10.91 -4.07
C SER A 754 19.62 -10.19 -5.10
N TYR A 755 19.22 -10.88 -6.17
CA TYR A 755 18.39 -10.32 -7.24
C TYR A 755 16.99 -9.93 -6.74
N MET A 756 16.33 -10.81 -6.00
CA MET A 756 14.96 -10.61 -5.52
C MET A 756 14.85 -9.42 -4.56
N LEU A 757 15.80 -9.32 -3.63
CA LEU A 757 15.89 -8.22 -2.66
C LEU A 757 16.62 -6.99 -3.22
N GLY A 758 17.19 -7.09 -4.43
CA GLY A 758 17.99 -6.03 -5.06
C GLY A 758 19.25 -5.66 -4.29
N LEU A 759 19.94 -6.63 -3.68
CA LEU A 759 21.15 -6.40 -2.89
C LEU A 759 22.38 -6.31 -3.81
N GLU A 760 23.32 -5.44 -3.47
CA GLU A 760 24.52 -5.13 -4.26
C GLU A 760 25.83 -5.57 -3.56
N GLY A 761 25.75 -6.26 -2.43
CA GLY A 761 26.92 -6.86 -1.78
C GLY A 761 27.37 -8.17 -2.42
N PRO A 762 28.45 -8.80 -1.90
CA PRO A 762 28.94 -10.08 -2.41
C PRO A 762 27.86 -11.18 -2.34
N ALA A 763 27.63 -11.90 -3.43
CA ALA A 763 26.74 -13.05 -3.48
C ALA A 763 27.52 -14.33 -3.78
N MET A 764 27.60 -15.24 -2.82
CA MET A 764 28.40 -16.45 -2.91
C MET A 764 27.64 -17.68 -2.39
N THR A 765 27.63 -18.75 -3.18
CA THR A 765 27.22 -20.08 -2.71
C THR A 765 28.46 -20.93 -2.44
N VAL A 766 28.53 -21.55 -1.27
CA VAL A 766 29.68 -22.34 -0.81
C VAL A 766 29.27 -23.78 -0.51
N ASP A 767 30.06 -24.73 -0.99
CA ASP A 767 29.97 -26.14 -0.63
C ASP A 767 31.31 -26.61 -0.04
N THR A 768 31.31 -26.84 1.28
CA THR A 768 32.38 -27.52 2.01
C THR A 768 31.83 -28.77 2.71
N ALA A 769 30.79 -29.39 2.15
CA ALA A 769 29.95 -30.41 2.77
C ALA A 769 29.34 -29.92 4.10
N CYS A 770 29.37 -30.74 5.16
CA CYS A 770 28.67 -30.44 6.43
C CYS A 770 29.14 -29.16 7.15
N SER A 771 30.26 -28.54 6.74
CA SER A 771 30.75 -27.28 7.33
C SER A 771 30.28 -26.01 6.60
N SER A 772 29.51 -26.13 5.51
CA SER A 772 29.15 -25.00 4.65
C SER A 772 28.54 -23.82 5.41
N SER A 773 27.63 -24.07 6.35
CA SER A 773 26.96 -23.01 7.14
C SER A 773 27.91 -22.20 8.03
N LEU A 774 28.91 -22.84 8.64
CA LEU A 774 29.90 -22.14 9.47
C LEU A 774 30.94 -21.42 8.61
N VAL A 775 31.27 -21.97 7.44
CA VAL A 775 32.18 -21.32 6.48
C VAL A 775 31.52 -20.05 5.90
N THR A 776 30.23 -20.08 5.58
CA THR A 776 29.53 -18.88 5.12
C THR A 776 29.43 -17.80 6.18
N LEU A 777 29.21 -18.16 7.45
CA LEU A 777 29.28 -17.21 8.55
C LEU A 777 30.68 -16.58 8.69
N HIS A 778 31.73 -17.38 8.56
CA HIS A 778 33.11 -16.87 8.56
C HIS A 778 33.35 -15.87 7.42
N LEU A 779 32.94 -16.21 6.19
CA LEU A 779 33.11 -15.35 5.02
C LEU A 779 32.29 -14.05 5.14
N ALA A 780 31.04 -14.13 5.62
CA ALA A 780 30.22 -12.97 5.89
C ALA A 780 30.88 -12.02 6.92
N ALA A 781 31.42 -12.57 8.00
CA ALA A 781 32.13 -11.78 9.01
C ALA A 781 33.41 -11.13 8.46
N GLN A 782 34.13 -11.80 7.56
CA GLN A 782 35.29 -11.21 6.88
C GLN A 782 34.88 -10.07 5.95
N ALA A 783 33.83 -10.27 5.14
CA ALA A 783 33.31 -9.26 4.22
C ALA A 783 32.82 -8.00 4.95
N LEU A 784 32.14 -8.15 6.11
CA LEU A 784 31.75 -7.03 6.96
C LEU A 784 32.97 -6.27 7.50
N ARG A 785 33.98 -6.97 8.01
CA ARG A 785 35.21 -6.36 8.55
C ARG A 785 36.07 -5.70 7.47
N ALA A 786 36.03 -6.22 6.25
CA ALA A 786 36.73 -5.68 5.10
C ALA A 786 35.99 -4.48 4.46
N ASP A 787 34.82 -4.11 4.99
CA ASP A 787 33.91 -3.13 4.37
C ASP A 787 33.67 -3.49 2.90
N GLU A 788 33.38 -4.77 2.60
CA GLU A 788 32.85 -5.23 1.31
C GLU A 788 31.31 -5.13 1.32
N CYS A 789 30.71 -5.36 2.48
CA CYS A 789 29.29 -5.18 2.75
C CYS A 789 29.05 -4.47 4.10
N THR A 790 27.89 -3.84 4.25
CA THR A 790 27.45 -3.19 5.51
C THR A 790 26.52 -4.07 6.34
N MET A 791 25.95 -5.09 5.70
CA MET A 791 25.11 -6.13 6.31
C MET A 791 25.31 -7.44 5.54
N ALA A 792 25.06 -8.59 6.15
CA ALA A 792 25.22 -9.88 5.47
C ALA A 792 24.18 -10.91 5.92
N LEU A 793 23.67 -11.67 4.96
CA LEU A 793 22.92 -12.90 5.20
C LEU A 793 23.90 -14.07 5.14
N ALA A 794 24.08 -14.76 6.26
CA ALA A 794 24.82 -16.01 6.35
C ALA A 794 23.84 -17.17 6.48
N CYS A 795 23.73 -17.99 5.44
CA CYS A 795 22.71 -19.03 5.33
C CYS A 795 23.33 -20.42 5.27
N GLY A 796 22.57 -21.43 5.71
CA GLY A 796 22.88 -22.85 5.53
C GLY A 796 21.61 -23.60 5.16
N MET A 797 21.67 -24.42 4.10
CA MET A 797 20.50 -25.17 3.61
C MET A 797 20.89 -26.59 3.25
N THR A 798 20.00 -27.53 3.60
CA THR A 798 20.10 -28.95 3.22
C THR A 798 18.70 -29.54 3.14
N VAL A 799 18.31 -30.00 1.95
CA VAL A 799 17.08 -30.77 1.74
C VAL A 799 17.43 -32.06 1.01
N MET A 800 17.03 -33.19 1.58
CA MET A 800 17.20 -34.50 0.95
C MET A 800 16.02 -34.78 0.01
N SER A 801 16.18 -34.54 -1.29
CA SER A 801 15.11 -34.78 -2.28
C SER A 801 14.99 -36.25 -2.69
N SER A 802 16.05 -37.04 -2.47
CA SER A 802 16.10 -38.48 -2.72
C SER A 802 16.69 -39.25 -1.52
N PRO A 803 16.45 -40.58 -1.44
CA PRO A 803 17.01 -41.43 -0.38
C PRO A 803 18.49 -41.79 -0.57
N GLN A 804 19.17 -41.31 -1.61
CA GLN A 804 20.50 -41.76 -2.03
C GLN A 804 21.56 -41.62 -0.93
N ALA A 805 21.50 -40.55 -0.14
CA ALA A 805 22.40 -40.36 0.99
C ALA A 805 22.30 -41.52 2.00
N PHE A 806 21.09 -41.96 2.35
CA PHE A 806 20.92 -43.10 3.27
C PHE A 806 21.47 -44.39 2.70
N VAL A 807 21.28 -44.64 1.39
CA VAL A 807 21.83 -45.82 0.72
C VAL A 807 23.37 -45.82 0.75
N GLU A 808 24.00 -44.70 0.42
CA GLU A 808 25.46 -44.60 0.38
C GLU A 808 26.11 -44.68 1.77
N PHE A 809 25.50 -44.08 2.79
CA PHE A 809 25.99 -44.16 4.17
C PHE A 809 25.70 -45.52 4.81
N SER A 810 24.59 -46.19 4.49
CA SER A 810 24.34 -47.58 4.91
C SER A 810 25.43 -48.51 4.40
N ARG A 811 25.82 -48.39 3.13
CA ARG A 811 26.90 -49.21 2.56
C ARG A 811 28.25 -49.03 3.27
N GLN A 812 28.49 -47.86 3.86
CA GLN A 812 29.71 -47.55 4.61
C GLN A 812 29.62 -47.95 6.10
N GLY A 813 28.47 -48.46 6.56
CA GLY A 813 28.22 -48.69 7.98
C GLY A 813 28.20 -47.38 8.79
N GLY A 814 27.90 -46.25 8.14
CA GLY A 814 28.03 -44.92 8.74
C GLY A 814 26.78 -44.43 9.48
N LEU A 815 25.65 -45.13 9.38
CA LEU A 815 24.38 -44.73 10.00
C LEU A 815 24.14 -45.48 11.32
N SER A 816 23.56 -44.78 12.30
CA SER A 816 23.02 -45.45 13.48
C SER A 816 21.80 -46.30 13.08
N PRO A 817 21.70 -47.56 13.51
CA PRO A 817 20.55 -48.43 13.19
C PRO A 817 19.18 -47.86 13.61
N ASP A 818 19.14 -47.00 14.64
CA ASP A 818 17.90 -46.36 15.10
C ASP A 818 17.72 -44.91 14.60
N GLY A 819 18.63 -44.43 13.75
CA GLY A 819 18.60 -43.08 13.18
C GLY A 819 18.91 -41.97 14.21
N ARG A 820 19.52 -42.29 15.36
CA ARG A 820 19.88 -41.30 16.38
C ARG A 820 21.39 -41.10 16.50
N SER A 821 21.83 -39.86 16.34
CA SER A 821 23.21 -39.45 16.61
C SER A 821 23.48 -39.40 18.12
N ARG A 822 24.47 -40.16 18.60
CA ARG A 822 24.92 -40.15 20.01
C ARG A 822 26.30 -39.51 20.14
N ALA A 823 26.39 -38.24 19.74
CA ALA A 823 27.66 -37.51 19.70
C ALA A 823 28.38 -37.57 21.06
N PHE A 824 29.68 -37.93 21.04
CA PHE A 824 30.54 -38.08 22.22
C PHE A 824 30.14 -39.16 23.24
N SER A 825 29.16 -40.02 22.92
CA SER A 825 28.77 -41.15 23.76
C SER A 825 29.65 -42.39 23.50
N ASP A 826 29.90 -43.20 24.54
CA ASP A 826 30.49 -44.54 24.40
C ASP A 826 29.62 -45.49 23.55
N SER A 827 28.33 -45.16 23.40
CA SER A 827 27.36 -45.88 22.56
C SER A 827 27.20 -45.28 21.15
N ALA A 828 28.10 -44.41 20.70
CA ALA A 828 28.08 -43.87 19.34
C ALA A 828 28.33 -44.99 18.30
N ASP A 829 27.37 -45.17 17.40
CA ASP A 829 27.31 -46.27 16.41
C ASP A 829 27.01 -45.77 14.99
N GLY A 830 26.97 -44.45 14.77
CA GLY A 830 26.81 -43.82 13.46
C GLY A 830 26.12 -42.45 13.53
N THR A 831 25.95 -41.81 12.38
CA THR A 831 25.09 -40.61 12.26
C THR A 831 23.63 -41.01 12.16
N GLY A 832 22.77 -40.19 12.77
CA GLY A 832 21.31 -40.30 12.66
C GLY A 832 20.74 -39.64 11.42
#